data_AF-A0A352UHW8-F1
#
_entry.id   AF-A0A352UHW8-F1
#
_cell.length_a   1.000
_cell.length_b   1.000
_cell.length_c   1.000
_cell.angle_alpha   90.00
_cell.angle_beta   90.00
_cell.angle_gamma   90.00
#
_symmetry.space_group_name_H-M   'P 1'
#
loop_
_entity.id
_entity.type
_entity.pdbx_description
1 polymer ?
#
loop_
_entity_poly.entity_id
_entity_poly.type
_entity_poly.pdbx_seq_one_letter_code
_entity_poly.pdbx_strand_id
1 'polypeptide(L)'
;MTDAIEPEQSQMTSVQSRDFGRRATAIGLLIVVALALFLRMYGLNWDEGFSWTPHPDERAILSKVESISPPTLGEIDVLFDAEESPWNPRWFPYGSFPLYLLKGVELLYELAPGSDGLRDLRITGRVISGLVDVATVVAVFGLGRMLYSRKVGLFAAGLVAIAVIHIQLSHFFAVDTFLALFTVLTMFFLVRVARHGNSRDSILAGLFIGLGLATKVSLAPIGAAYVLAHVMYAGGLLLSGNQSAGLVADRISTAVKNAIYGAWAIGITFFIVQPYAILDWDRFYADVTEQSEMVRRIRDYPYTRQYVDTTPFLYQARQLVTWGLGWPLGLLAWAGVIYAGFRGLRFSGGVLYVIVGWTLPMAVLMVSNSLLGMIVASGIAVGALLVSMPFRSAETRAEAFLLAWVAPYFFITGTFEVKFLRYLIPITPFLLLFAARLTVDMLEFGAQARRNSVAAIASPIMTVGIALGFAATAFYSISYLGIYNDTHPAVEASEWINEYAPKNSVILKEHWEEGLPNLGAYQNRDLPLYEPDTPSKLRTIGEELSRADYLVFFSNRLYGTIPRLPERYPITTAYYELLFTGQLGFQLDAHFESYPELLGVGFVDDTFSRPGLSAPVALRGFEPSPLTLNLGFADESFSVYDHPKVLIFRNVRRFAPDVISNTISNSSDGFPVASVIALDSEAQDGKGLMLSAENAESQQSGGTWTDIVRADSWTNRLPVIAWLLVVEGFALLAFPIAFVVFRPLPDRGWLFAKALGLLLVGLIVWLLASFQWMAFSQASVSVAVVVLFFVSVLLVAKQRDAIKEFLVLHWKALTIAEVVFIAAFLAFLVIRMANPDLWHPYRGGEKPMDFAYLNAVLKSTSMPPYDPWFGGGYINYYYWGQFLIATMIHATGINPDIAINLAVPMFFALTFGAVYSLVYNLAEGTRLRLQPSAFGFHVSPILAGLAGGLFVAVLGNLDGAVQLSEGVYRAVVEGVPAGEFDFWRSSRMMPPDPPGNEITEFPFFTFLFSDPHAHLMALPFTVLSLGVSLAVVLGAVSRRAWDSGWGISEMARLAALGVVVGSLRLLNTWDYPTYLLIAAGAVGIGEILANGGLNLAVGFKAGAKSAIMVLVGYIAFLPYLLSYETFFNSVESTTNTTVLWQFLM
;
A
#
# COMPACT_ATOMS: atom_id res chain seq x y z
N MET A 1 0.46 -93.24 13.63
CA MET A 1 1.74 -92.81 14.24
C MET A 1 2.61 -92.36 13.08
N THR A 2 2.70 -91.09 12.71
CA THR A 2 2.91 -89.89 13.53
C THR A 2 2.07 -88.71 13.02
N ASP A 3 1.22 -88.19 13.90
CA ASP A 3 0.50 -86.93 13.76
C ASP A 3 1.33 -85.75 14.29
N ALA A 4 1.00 -84.57 13.74
CA ALA A 4 1.06 -83.23 14.34
C ALA A 4 2.43 -82.59 14.61
N ILE A 5 2.70 -81.45 13.94
CA ILE A 5 2.60 -80.07 14.48
C ILE A 5 3.19 -79.11 13.41
N GLU A 6 2.38 -78.14 12.97
CA GLU A 6 2.69 -76.77 12.45
C GLU A 6 1.71 -76.39 11.33
N PRO A 7 0.77 -75.45 11.62
CA PRO A 7 1.07 -74.05 11.35
C PRO A 7 0.39 -73.09 12.35
N GLU A 8 1.03 -72.83 13.49
CA GLU A 8 0.69 -71.69 14.38
C GLU A 8 1.82 -70.64 14.43
N GLN A 9 3.06 -71.03 14.07
CA GLN A 9 4.22 -70.13 14.11
C GLN A 9 4.23 -69.04 13.02
N SER A 10 3.65 -69.27 11.83
CA SER A 10 3.72 -68.28 10.73
C SER A 10 2.75 -67.10 10.90
N GLN A 11 1.60 -67.31 11.55
CA GLN A 11 0.69 -66.22 11.93
C GLN A 11 1.21 -65.45 13.16
N MET A 12 1.76 -66.13 14.18
CA MET A 12 2.38 -65.46 15.34
C MET A 12 3.58 -64.58 14.96
N THR A 13 4.46 -65.04 14.05
CA THR A 13 5.62 -64.24 13.59
C THR A 13 5.22 -63.00 12.77
N SER A 14 4.11 -63.06 12.02
CA SER A 14 3.58 -61.89 11.28
C SER A 14 2.95 -60.82 12.19
N VAL A 15 2.35 -61.24 13.32
CA VAL A 15 1.78 -60.34 14.33
C VAL A 15 2.88 -59.74 15.20
N GLN A 16 3.86 -60.55 15.63
CA GLN A 16 5.02 -60.09 16.40
C GLN A 16 5.90 -59.11 15.61
N SER A 17 6.15 -59.35 14.32
CA SER A 17 6.93 -58.42 13.48
C SER A 17 6.23 -57.07 13.24
N ARG A 18 4.89 -57.06 13.12
CA ARG A 18 4.08 -55.84 13.04
C ARG A 18 4.06 -55.05 14.35
N ASP A 19 4.05 -55.72 15.50
CA ASP A 19 4.11 -55.08 16.82
C ASP A 19 5.52 -54.54 17.11
N PHE A 20 6.58 -55.28 16.74
CA PHE A 20 7.97 -54.82 16.83
C PHE A 20 8.21 -53.54 16.02
N GLY A 21 7.75 -53.48 14.77
CA GLY A 21 7.86 -52.28 13.93
C GLY A 21 7.06 -51.07 14.45
N ARG A 22 5.97 -51.29 15.20
CA ARG A 22 5.22 -50.23 15.90
C ARG A 22 6.04 -49.67 17.05
N ARG A 23 6.58 -50.55 17.90
CA ARG A 23 7.40 -50.16 19.06
C ARG A 23 8.68 -49.44 18.64
N ALA A 24 9.39 -49.94 17.62
CA ALA A 24 10.59 -49.30 17.09
C ALA A 24 10.31 -47.89 16.53
N THR A 25 9.18 -47.69 15.83
CA THR A 25 8.78 -46.34 15.37
C THR A 25 8.48 -45.41 16.54
N ALA A 26 7.79 -45.91 17.58
CA ALA A 26 7.45 -45.11 18.76
C ALA A 26 8.70 -44.68 19.54
N ILE A 27 9.65 -45.60 19.75
CA ILE A 27 10.95 -45.31 20.37
C ILE A 27 11.72 -44.29 19.51
N GLY A 28 11.76 -44.50 18.18
CA GLY A 28 12.41 -43.55 17.27
C GLY A 28 11.81 -42.15 17.35
N LEU A 29 10.48 -42.04 17.41
CA LEU A 29 9.82 -40.74 17.55
C LEU A 29 10.15 -40.09 18.90
N LEU A 30 10.17 -40.85 19.99
CA LEU A 30 10.57 -40.33 21.30
C LEU A 30 12.00 -39.79 21.29
N ILE A 31 12.93 -40.49 20.61
CA ILE A 31 14.31 -40.00 20.45
C ILE A 31 14.34 -38.70 19.64
N VAL A 32 13.61 -38.63 18.52
CA VAL A 32 13.53 -37.40 17.71
C VAL A 32 12.93 -36.24 18.49
N VAL A 33 11.88 -36.48 19.28
CA VAL A 33 11.25 -35.45 20.13
C VAL A 33 12.19 -35.01 21.25
N ALA A 34 12.88 -35.95 21.91
CA ALA A 34 13.86 -35.63 22.95
C ALA A 34 15.04 -34.81 22.39
N LEU A 35 15.54 -35.18 21.20
CA LEU A 35 16.55 -34.41 20.48
C LEU A 35 16.02 -33.01 20.11
N ALA A 36 14.82 -32.92 19.54
CA ALA A 36 14.22 -31.65 19.16
C ALA A 36 14.05 -30.71 20.36
N LEU A 37 13.61 -31.26 21.50
CA LEU A 37 13.47 -30.52 22.76
C LEU A 37 14.83 -30.05 23.26
N PHE A 38 15.84 -30.92 23.29
CA PHE A 38 17.19 -30.53 23.70
C PHE A 38 17.73 -29.38 22.83
N LEU A 39 17.66 -29.51 21.51
CA LEU A 39 18.19 -28.51 20.57
C LEU A 39 17.49 -27.13 20.67
N ARG A 40 16.25 -27.06 21.16
CA ARG A 40 15.45 -25.82 21.25
C ARG A 40 15.46 -25.19 22.64
N MET A 41 15.81 -25.96 23.67
CA MET A 41 15.80 -25.52 25.07
C MET A 41 17.21 -25.27 25.62
N TYR A 42 18.24 -25.61 24.85
CA TYR A 42 19.63 -25.35 25.21
C TYR A 42 19.93 -23.85 25.08
N GLY A 43 20.58 -23.24 26.08
CA GLY A 43 21.03 -21.85 25.97
C GLY A 43 19.93 -20.79 25.74
N LEU A 44 18.74 -20.96 26.33
CA LEU A 44 17.63 -20.01 26.17
C LEU A 44 17.94 -18.58 26.67
N ASN A 45 18.93 -18.43 27.54
CA ASN A 45 19.45 -17.17 28.10
C ASN A 45 20.71 -16.68 27.35
N TRP A 46 20.88 -17.01 26.07
CA TRP A 46 22.05 -16.63 25.26
C TRP A 46 22.33 -15.11 25.22
N ASP A 47 21.34 -14.26 25.49
CA ASP A 47 21.44 -12.79 25.57
C ASP A 47 21.62 -12.27 27.00
N GLU A 48 22.05 -13.13 27.93
CA GLU A 48 22.35 -12.73 29.30
C GLU A 48 23.39 -11.59 29.33
N GLY A 49 23.04 -10.48 29.99
CA GLY A 49 23.80 -9.23 29.97
C GLY A 49 23.01 -8.04 29.39
N PHE A 50 22.00 -8.32 28.56
CA PHE A 50 21.01 -7.31 28.15
C PHE A 50 19.88 -7.16 29.18
N SER A 51 19.41 -5.92 29.37
CA SER A 51 18.23 -5.62 30.21
C SER A 51 16.92 -6.13 29.60
N TRP A 52 16.88 -6.29 28.28
CA TRP A 52 15.78 -6.78 27.45
C TRP A 52 16.39 -7.70 26.38
N THR A 53 15.82 -7.84 25.19
CA THR A 53 16.40 -8.64 24.10
C THR A 53 17.02 -7.75 23.03
N PRO A 54 18.15 -8.14 22.41
CA PRO A 54 18.71 -7.45 21.24
C PRO A 54 17.87 -7.69 19.97
N HIS A 55 16.91 -8.63 19.98
CA HIS A 55 16.03 -8.86 18.84
C HIS A 55 14.84 -7.87 18.83
N PRO A 56 14.70 -7.00 17.81
CA PRO A 56 13.72 -5.91 17.81
C PRO A 56 12.27 -6.38 17.85
N ASP A 57 11.90 -7.42 17.10
CA ASP A 57 10.51 -7.92 17.10
C ASP A 57 10.13 -8.59 18.42
N GLU A 58 11.01 -9.40 18.99
CA GLU A 58 10.82 -10.00 20.31
C GLU A 58 10.61 -8.91 21.37
N ARG A 59 11.46 -7.86 21.37
CA ARG A 59 11.30 -6.70 22.26
C ARG A 59 9.96 -6.01 22.07
N ALA A 60 9.53 -5.79 20.83
CA ALA A 60 8.24 -5.16 20.54
C ALA A 60 7.06 -6.00 21.04
N ILE A 61 7.09 -7.32 20.81
CA ILE A 61 6.04 -8.24 21.27
C ILE A 61 5.97 -8.25 22.81
N LEU A 62 7.12 -8.40 23.46
CA LEU A 62 7.20 -8.43 24.93
C LEU A 62 6.70 -7.12 25.55
N SER A 63 7.09 -5.96 25.00
CA SER A 63 6.59 -4.65 25.44
C SER A 63 5.06 -4.53 25.31
N LYS A 64 4.48 -5.09 24.24
CA LYS A 64 3.02 -5.11 24.07
C LYS A 64 2.34 -6.04 25.05
N VAL A 65 2.91 -7.21 25.31
CA VAL A 65 2.39 -8.14 26.32
C VAL A 65 2.37 -7.50 27.71
N GLU A 66 3.42 -6.79 28.09
CA GLU A 66 3.45 -6.05 29.36
C GLU A 66 2.37 -4.97 29.46
N SER A 67 2.03 -4.32 28.34
CA SER A 67 1.00 -3.27 28.30
C SER A 67 -0.44 -3.80 28.39
N ILE A 68 -0.67 -5.08 28.07
CA ILE A 68 -2.00 -5.71 28.11
C ILE A 68 -2.32 -6.12 29.54
N SER A 69 -3.53 -5.85 30.01
CA SER A 69 -4.01 -6.33 31.32
C SER A 69 -5.48 -6.73 31.28
N PRO A 70 -5.87 -7.81 31.98
CA PRO A 70 -7.27 -8.23 32.02
C PRO A 70 -8.10 -7.18 32.78
N PRO A 71 -9.31 -6.84 32.30
CA PRO A 71 -10.16 -5.90 33.00
C PRO A 71 -10.64 -6.47 34.34
N THR A 72 -11.03 -5.60 35.25
CA THR A 72 -11.59 -6.01 36.53
C THR A 72 -12.97 -6.66 36.32
N LEU A 73 -13.36 -7.60 37.19
CA LEU A 73 -14.63 -8.34 37.07
C LEU A 73 -15.88 -7.44 37.09
N GLY A 74 -15.77 -6.18 37.55
CA GLY A 74 -16.85 -5.19 37.56
C GLY A 74 -17.01 -4.38 36.26
N GLU A 75 -16.06 -4.50 35.32
CA GLU A 75 -15.92 -3.65 34.12
C GLU A 75 -15.80 -4.52 32.85
N ILE A 76 -16.53 -5.64 32.80
CA ILE A 76 -16.47 -6.59 31.67
C ILE A 76 -17.00 -5.94 30.37
N ASP A 77 -17.88 -4.96 30.49
CA ASP A 77 -18.39 -4.14 29.38
C ASP A 77 -17.27 -3.38 28.65
N VAL A 78 -16.22 -2.98 29.36
CA VAL A 78 -15.04 -2.31 28.80
C VAL A 78 -14.31 -3.21 27.78
N LEU A 79 -14.47 -4.53 27.82
CA LEU A 79 -13.89 -5.42 26.79
C LEU A 79 -14.41 -5.14 25.38
N PHE A 80 -15.63 -4.64 25.25
CA PHE A 80 -16.25 -4.37 23.95
C PHE A 80 -15.97 -2.94 23.44
N ASP A 81 -15.31 -2.11 24.26
CA ASP A 81 -14.85 -0.79 23.87
C ASP A 81 -13.40 -0.87 23.37
N ALA A 82 -13.18 -0.59 22.09
CA ALA A 82 -11.87 -0.66 21.48
C ALA A 82 -10.87 0.39 22.02
N GLU A 83 -11.36 1.57 22.42
CA GLU A 83 -10.53 2.70 22.85
C GLU A 83 -10.15 2.61 24.33
N GLU A 84 -11.06 2.10 25.17
CA GLU A 84 -10.86 2.02 26.61
C GLU A 84 -10.36 0.65 27.08
N SER A 85 -10.53 -0.42 26.29
CA SER A 85 -10.13 -1.75 26.73
C SER A 85 -8.62 -1.87 26.99
N PRO A 86 -8.21 -2.26 28.22
CA PRO A 86 -6.82 -2.60 28.53
C PRO A 86 -6.42 -3.98 27.96
N TRP A 87 -7.40 -4.73 27.43
CA TRP A 87 -7.18 -6.00 26.75
C TRP A 87 -6.87 -5.82 25.25
N ASN A 88 -7.12 -4.63 24.68
CA ASN A 88 -6.78 -4.33 23.28
C ASN A 88 -5.25 -4.12 23.14
N PRO A 89 -4.53 -4.96 22.35
CA PRO A 89 -3.09 -4.79 22.12
C PRO A 89 -2.73 -3.50 21.41
N ARG A 90 -3.68 -2.90 20.66
CA ARG A 90 -3.48 -1.68 19.86
C ARG A 90 -2.25 -1.83 18.94
N TRP A 91 -2.01 -3.05 18.46
CA TRP A 91 -0.87 -3.42 17.65
C TRP A 91 -1.08 -4.82 17.09
N PHE A 92 -1.27 -4.93 15.78
CA PHE A 92 -1.64 -6.15 15.08
C PHE A 92 -0.64 -6.75 14.07
N PRO A 93 0.60 -6.24 13.85
CA PRO A 93 1.54 -6.86 12.90
C PRO A 93 1.83 -8.36 13.09
N TYR A 94 1.80 -8.85 14.34
CA TYR A 94 2.10 -10.24 14.70
C TYR A 94 0.91 -11.01 15.31
N GLY A 95 -0.32 -10.53 15.02
CA GLY A 95 -1.56 -11.12 15.51
C GLY A 95 -1.71 -11.05 17.04
N SER A 96 -2.94 -11.14 17.56
CA SER A 96 -3.17 -11.02 19.00
C SER A 96 -3.03 -12.35 19.75
N PHE A 97 -3.13 -13.48 19.05
CA PHE A 97 -3.13 -14.79 19.71
C PHE A 97 -1.82 -15.11 20.47
N PRO A 98 -0.62 -14.92 19.89
CA PRO A 98 0.63 -15.18 20.60
C PRO A 98 0.81 -14.28 21.83
N LEU A 99 0.35 -13.03 21.73
CA LEU A 99 0.42 -12.04 22.81
C LEU A 99 -0.47 -12.46 23.99
N TYR A 100 -1.72 -12.84 23.71
CA TYR A 100 -2.63 -13.34 24.75
C TYR A 100 -2.17 -14.65 25.36
N LEU A 101 -1.56 -15.54 24.56
CA LEU A 101 -1.01 -16.78 25.08
C LEU A 101 0.12 -16.50 26.08
N LEU A 102 1.08 -15.63 25.73
CA LEU A 102 2.16 -15.27 26.62
C LEU A 102 1.63 -14.55 27.88
N LYS A 103 0.69 -13.60 27.71
CA LYS A 103 0.04 -12.91 28.84
C LYS A 103 -0.70 -13.87 29.76
N GLY A 104 -1.42 -14.83 29.20
CA GLY A 104 -2.14 -15.84 29.97
C GLY A 104 -1.21 -16.72 30.78
N VAL A 105 -0.05 -17.10 30.22
CA VAL A 105 0.99 -17.85 30.93
C VAL A 105 1.60 -17.01 32.06
N GLU A 106 1.88 -15.73 31.83
CA GLU A 106 2.34 -14.79 32.86
C GLU A 106 1.35 -14.71 34.04
N LEU A 107 0.06 -14.48 33.76
CA LEU A 107 -0.99 -14.38 34.78
C LEU A 107 -1.14 -15.67 35.60
N LEU A 108 -0.98 -16.84 34.97
CA LEU A 108 -1.02 -18.12 35.68
C LEU A 108 0.16 -18.29 36.65
N TYR A 109 1.33 -17.74 36.32
CA TYR A 109 2.50 -17.79 37.20
C TYR A 109 2.40 -16.83 38.38
N GLU A 110 1.77 -15.67 38.21
CA GLU A 110 1.51 -14.72 39.29
C GLU A 110 0.61 -15.32 40.38
N LEU A 111 -0.25 -16.29 40.02
CA LEU A 111 -1.12 -17.01 40.96
C LEU A 111 -0.38 -18.10 41.77
N ALA A 112 0.85 -18.47 41.38
CA ALA A 112 1.63 -19.54 42.02
C ALA A 112 2.66 -18.97 43.03
N PRO A 113 2.57 -19.26 44.34
CA PRO A 113 3.52 -18.75 45.33
C PRO A 113 4.96 -19.26 45.09
N GLY A 114 5.95 -18.35 45.03
CA GLY A 114 7.39 -18.68 44.93
C GLY A 114 7.98 -18.73 43.52
N SER A 115 7.30 -18.14 42.53
CA SER A 115 7.66 -18.15 41.10
C SER A 115 8.57 -16.99 40.64
N ASP A 116 9.37 -16.40 41.54
CA ASP A 116 10.19 -15.19 41.26
C ASP A 116 11.14 -15.35 40.04
N GLY A 117 11.55 -16.59 39.72
CA GLY A 117 12.43 -16.91 38.60
C GLY A 117 11.80 -16.94 37.20
N LEU A 118 10.47 -16.83 37.07
CA LEU A 118 9.75 -16.87 35.78
C LEU A 118 9.19 -15.50 35.34
N ARG A 119 9.58 -14.41 36.03
CA ARG A 119 9.26 -13.03 35.64
C ARG A 119 9.89 -12.59 34.32
N ASP A 120 10.93 -13.26 33.86
CA ASP A 120 11.53 -12.93 32.57
C ASP A 120 10.67 -13.47 31.42
N LEU A 121 9.83 -12.59 30.87
CA LEU A 121 8.97 -12.90 29.74
C LEU A 121 9.75 -13.34 28.50
N ARG A 122 11.05 -12.98 28.36
CA ARG A 122 11.91 -13.46 27.26
C ARG A 122 12.03 -14.98 27.30
N ILE A 123 12.45 -15.52 28.44
CA ILE A 123 12.65 -16.96 28.62
C ILE A 123 11.33 -17.71 28.49
N THR A 124 10.26 -17.20 29.12
CA THR A 124 8.93 -17.81 29.03
C THR A 124 8.43 -17.85 27.58
N GLY A 125 8.57 -16.74 26.83
CA GLY A 125 8.23 -16.68 25.41
C GLY A 125 9.02 -17.71 24.58
N ARG A 126 10.35 -17.76 24.75
CA ARG A 126 11.21 -18.71 24.03
C ARG A 126 10.87 -20.18 24.34
N VAL A 127 10.56 -20.52 25.59
CA VAL A 127 10.07 -21.86 25.96
C VAL A 127 8.78 -22.19 25.20
N ILE A 128 7.82 -21.27 25.13
CA ILE A 128 6.58 -21.46 24.38
C ILE A 128 6.89 -21.67 22.89
N SER A 129 7.73 -20.82 22.29
CA SER A 129 8.16 -20.92 20.88
C SER A 129 8.80 -22.28 20.59
N GLY A 130 9.74 -22.72 21.43
CA GLY A 130 10.39 -24.02 21.30
C GLY A 130 9.44 -25.21 21.46
N LEU A 131 8.49 -25.16 22.41
CA LEU A 131 7.48 -26.22 22.57
C LEU A 131 6.53 -26.31 21.37
N VAL A 132 6.12 -25.16 20.82
CA VAL A 132 5.32 -25.06 19.59
C VAL A 132 6.08 -25.65 18.41
N ASP A 133 7.38 -25.38 18.29
CA ASP A 133 8.19 -25.95 17.23
C ASP A 133 8.44 -27.47 17.38
N VAL A 134 8.62 -27.97 18.62
CA VAL A 134 8.60 -29.42 18.90
C VAL A 134 7.26 -30.05 18.49
N ALA A 135 6.14 -29.36 18.72
CA ALA A 135 4.84 -29.82 18.24
C ALA A 135 4.78 -29.88 16.71
N THR A 136 5.45 -28.96 15.99
CA THR A 136 5.61 -29.01 14.53
C THR A 136 6.33 -30.29 14.09
N VAL A 137 7.40 -30.68 14.77
CA VAL A 137 8.13 -31.95 14.50
C VAL A 137 7.19 -33.16 14.61
N VAL A 138 6.36 -33.21 15.66
CA VAL A 138 5.38 -34.29 15.85
C VAL A 138 4.26 -34.25 14.80
N ALA A 139 3.78 -33.06 14.44
CA ALA A 139 2.77 -32.87 13.41
C ALA A 139 3.28 -33.34 12.02
N VAL A 140 4.54 -33.05 11.69
CA VAL A 140 5.20 -33.52 10.45
C VAL A 140 5.33 -35.04 10.43
N PHE A 141 5.68 -35.68 11.55
CA PHE A 141 5.62 -37.14 11.66
C PHE A 141 4.23 -37.68 11.34
N GLY A 142 3.19 -37.07 11.93
CA GLY A 142 1.79 -37.43 11.70
C GLY A 142 1.39 -37.32 10.23
N LEU A 143 1.73 -36.20 9.58
CA LEU A 143 1.45 -35.94 8.17
C LEU A 143 2.20 -36.90 7.25
N GLY A 144 3.51 -37.09 7.46
CA GLY A 144 4.33 -37.99 6.65
C GLY A 144 3.93 -39.47 6.80
N ARG A 145 3.52 -39.88 8.01
CA ARG A 145 2.95 -41.21 8.25
C ARG A 145 1.63 -41.41 7.51
N MET A 146 0.78 -40.38 7.44
CA MET A 146 -0.54 -40.44 6.79
C MET A 146 -0.45 -40.44 5.26
N LEU A 147 0.50 -39.70 4.70
CA LEU A 147 0.71 -39.58 3.26
C LEU A 147 1.52 -40.75 2.69
N TYR A 148 2.53 -41.21 3.42
CA TYR A 148 3.48 -42.21 2.94
C TYR A 148 3.57 -43.41 3.89
N SER A 149 4.55 -43.41 4.80
CA SER A 149 4.84 -44.51 5.71
C SER A 149 5.42 -43.97 7.01
N ARG A 150 5.41 -44.81 8.05
CA ARG A 150 6.04 -44.47 9.34
C ARG A 150 7.52 -44.12 9.22
N LYS A 151 8.24 -44.74 8.28
CA LYS A 151 9.66 -44.46 8.03
C LYS A 151 9.84 -43.05 7.48
N VAL A 152 9.07 -42.69 6.45
CA VAL A 152 9.12 -41.34 5.85
C VAL A 152 8.72 -40.28 6.87
N GLY A 153 7.65 -40.53 7.64
CA GLY A 153 7.22 -39.60 8.69
C GLY A 153 8.28 -39.41 9.78
N LEU A 154 8.89 -40.50 10.27
CA LEU A 154 9.95 -40.41 11.28
C LEU A 154 11.18 -39.68 10.74
N PHE A 155 11.51 -39.94 9.48
CA PHE A 155 12.63 -39.31 8.83
C PHE A 155 12.42 -37.81 8.63
N ALA A 156 11.25 -37.40 8.11
CA ALA A 156 10.88 -35.99 7.96
C ALA A 156 10.90 -35.25 9.30
N ALA A 157 10.38 -35.86 10.37
CA ALA A 157 10.45 -35.29 11.71
C ALA A 157 11.91 -35.11 12.19
N GLY A 158 12.78 -36.09 11.93
CA GLY A 158 14.21 -35.97 12.19
C GLY A 158 14.87 -34.81 11.45
N LEU A 159 14.52 -34.58 10.18
CA LEU A 159 15.04 -33.46 9.38
C LEU A 159 14.59 -32.10 9.93
N VAL A 160 13.33 -31.97 10.34
CA VAL A 160 12.81 -30.74 10.96
C VAL A 160 13.45 -30.51 12.34
N ALA A 161 13.68 -31.58 13.11
CA ALA A 161 14.31 -31.49 14.42
C ALA A 161 15.70 -30.85 14.37
N ILE A 162 16.47 -31.14 13.31
CA ILE A 162 17.83 -30.63 13.09
C ILE A 162 17.89 -29.43 12.13
N ALA A 163 16.78 -28.89 11.64
CA ALA A 163 16.82 -27.74 10.74
C ALA A 163 17.21 -26.45 11.50
N VAL A 164 18.31 -25.79 11.11
CA VAL A 164 18.85 -24.61 11.82
C VAL A 164 17.84 -23.48 11.93
N ILE A 165 17.09 -23.18 10.86
CA ILE A 165 16.05 -22.14 10.89
C ILE A 165 14.96 -22.40 11.96
N HIS A 166 14.62 -23.66 12.22
CA HIS A 166 13.66 -24.03 13.26
C HIS A 166 14.28 -23.94 14.67
N ILE A 167 15.56 -24.32 14.79
CA ILE A 167 16.32 -24.19 16.03
C ILE A 167 16.46 -22.72 16.39
N GLN A 168 16.99 -21.89 15.49
CA GLN A 168 17.25 -20.48 15.72
C GLN A 168 15.98 -19.71 16.13
N LEU A 169 14.89 -19.84 15.36
CA LEU A 169 13.63 -19.15 15.69
C LEU A 169 12.94 -19.65 16.96
N SER A 170 13.34 -20.82 17.49
CA SER A 170 12.90 -21.27 18.83
C SER A 170 13.63 -20.54 19.96
N HIS A 171 14.81 -19.98 19.70
CA HIS A 171 15.59 -19.18 20.67
C HIS A 171 15.17 -17.71 20.71
N PHE A 172 14.17 -17.34 19.90
CA PHE A 172 13.45 -16.08 19.99
C PHE A 172 11.95 -16.38 20.24
N PHE A 173 11.21 -15.45 20.84
CA PHE A 173 9.76 -15.48 20.76
C PHE A 173 9.26 -15.04 19.36
N ALA A 174 9.64 -15.80 18.35
CA ALA A 174 9.25 -15.60 16.96
C ALA A 174 7.90 -16.28 16.69
N VAL A 175 6.88 -15.49 16.37
CA VAL A 175 5.53 -16.02 16.06
C VAL A 175 5.48 -16.91 14.81
N ASP A 176 6.54 -16.91 14.00
CA ASP A 176 6.65 -17.77 12.82
C ASP A 176 6.69 -19.27 13.17
N THR A 177 7.13 -19.66 14.38
CA THR A 177 7.06 -21.08 14.85
C THR A 177 5.62 -21.58 14.98
N PHE A 178 4.73 -20.73 15.49
CA PHE A 178 3.28 -20.97 15.55
C PHE A 178 2.67 -21.10 14.16
N LEU A 179 3.08 -20.21 13.25
CA LEU A 179 2.62 -20.22 11.87
C LEU A 179 2.99 -21.56 11.19
N ALA A 180 4.20 -22.07 11.42
CA ALA A 180 4.61 -23.40 10.94
C ALA A 180 3.70 -24.52 11.48
N LEU A 181 3.48 -24.55 12.79
CA LEU A 181 2.62 -25.56 13.43
C LEU A 181 1.21 -25.56 12.85
N PHE A 182 0.56 -24.40 12.85
CA PHE A 182 -0.82 -24.26 12.39
C PHE A 182 -0.97 -24.55 10.90
N THR A 183 0.05 -24.25 10.11
CA THR A 183 0.09 -24.63 8.69
C THR A 183 0.14 -26.15 8.52
N VAL A 184 1.03 -26.85 9.24
CA VAL A 184 1.15 -28.32 9.15
C VAL A 184 -0.13 -29.01 9.64
N LEU A 185 -0.70 -28.55 10.76
CA LEU A 185 -1.97 -29.08 11.28
C LEU A 185 -3.14 -28.82 10.33
N THR A 186 -3.23 -27.62 9.75
CA THR A 186 -4.23 -27.31 8.72
C THR A 186 -4.11 -28.27 7.55
N MET A 187 -2.91 -28.42 6.97
CA MET A 187 -2.69 -29.32 5.84
C MET A 187 -2.95 -30.78 6.19
N PHE A 188 -2.65 -31.21 7.42
CA PHE A 188 -3.00 -32.53 7.91
C PHE A 188 -4.51 -32.80 7.87
N PHE A 189 -5.33 -31.86 8.36
CA PHE A 189 -6.79 -32.01 8.30
C PHE A 189 -7.34 -31.82 6.89
N LEU A 190 -6.77 -30.93 6.07
CA LEU A 190 -7.20 -30.74 4.68
C LEU A 190 -6.95 -31.97 3.80
N VAL A 191 -5.85 -32.70 4.01
CA VAL A 191 -5.65 -34.01 3.34
C VAL A 191 -6.76 -35.00 3.74
N ARG A 192 -7.22 -34.98 4.99
CA ARG A 192 -8.32 -35.84 5.46
C ARG A 192 -9.67 -35.40 4.89
N VAL A 193 -9.91 -34.10 4.75
CA VAL A 193 -11.06 -33.55 4.04
C VAL A 193 -11.06 -34.04 2.59
N ALA A 194 -9.94 -33.92 1.89
CA ALA A 194 -9.83 -34.36 0.49
C ALA A 194 -10.06 -35.88 0.32
N ARG A 195 -9.72 -36.69 1.34
CA ARG A 195 -9.91 -38.16 1.34
C ARG A 195 -11.32 -38.60 1.75
N HIS A 196 -11.90 -37.98 2.78
CA HIS A 196 -13.09 -38.50 3.46
C HIS A 196 -14.27 -37.52 3.47
N GLY A 197 -14.02 -36.21 3.33
CA GLY A 197 -15.05 -35.18 3.31
C GLY A 197 -15.84 -35.07 4.61
N ASN A 198 -15.24 -35.38 5.78
CA ASN A 198 -15.92 -35.30 7.07
C ASN A 198 -16.00 -33.85 7.58
N SER A 199 -17.12 -33.49 8.23
CA SER A 199 -17.30 -32.18 8.86
C SER A 199 -16.30 -31.89 9.97
N ARG A 200 -15.96 -32.89 10.79
CA ARG A 200 -14.98 -32.75 11.88
C ARG A 200 -13.61 -32.31 11.36
N ASP A 201 -13.15 -32.89 10.25
CA ASP A 201 -11.86 -32.56 9.67
C ASP A 201 -11.89 -31.13 9.08
N SER A 202 -13.00 -30.71 8.45
CA SER A 202 -13.17 -29.32 7.99
C SER A 202 -13.22 -28.30 9.13
N ILE A 203 -13.89 -28.61 10.24
CA ILE A 203 -13.94 -27.76 11.44
C ILE A 203 -12.57 -27.63 12.08
N LEU A 204 -11.82 -28.73 12.22
CA LEU A 204 -10.45 -28.70 12.76
C LEU A 204 -9.50 -27.95 11.84
N ALA A 205 -9.60 -28.12 10.51
CA ALA A 205 -8.86 -27.29 9.56
C ALA A 205 -9.21 -25.80 9.75
N GLY A 206 -10.50 -25.48 9.90
CA GLY A 206 -10.96 -24.11 10.13
C GLY A 206 -10.43 -23.50 11.44
N LEU A 207 -10.42 -24.27 12.53
CA LEU A 207 -9.82 -23.89 13.81
C LEU A 207 -8.34 -23.48 13.65
N PHE A 208 -7.52 -24.33 13.03
CA PHE A 208 -6.09 -24.04 12.87
C PHE A 208 -5.82 -22.90 11.88
N ILE A 209 -6.64 -22.74 10.83
CA ILE A 209 -6.57 -21.56 9.96
C ILE A 209 -6.90 -20.29 10.76
N GLY A 210 -7.96 -20.30 11.59
CA GLY A 210 -8.31 -19.15 12.43
C GLY A 210 -7.20 -18.78 13.42
N LEU A 211 -6.60 -19.76 14.11
CA LEU A 211 -5.45 -19.54 15.00
C LEU A 211 -4.23 -18.99 14.26
N GLY A 212 -3.95 -19.51 13.06
CA GLY A 212 -2.82 -19.07 12.27
C GLY A 212 -3.03 -17.68 11.66
N LEU A 213 -4.24 -17.32 11.22
CA LEU A 213 -4.57 -15.95 10.81
C LEU A 213 -4.47 -14.97 11.98
N ALA A 214 -4.86 -15.40 13.18
CA ALA A 214 -4.71 -14.61 14.41
C ALA A 214 -3.27 -14.56 14.95
N THR A 215 -2.35 -15.25 14.30
CA THR A 215 -0.89 -15.17 14.53
C THR A 215 -0.23 -14.33 13.44
N LYS A 216 -0.61 -14.50 12.17
CA LYS A 216 -0.09 -13.69 11.06
C LYS A 216 -1.02 -13.81 9.86
N VAL A 217 -1.42 -12.66 9.31
CA VAL A 217 -2.29 -12.61 8.11
C VAL A 217 -1.62 -13.25 6.89
N SER A 218 -0.29 -13.41 6.89
CA SER A 218 0.45 -14.12 5.84
C SER A 218 0.01 -15.58 5.65
N LEU A 219 -0.75 -16.18 6.57
CA LEU A 219 -1.37 -17.50 6.35
C LEU A 219 -2.50 -17.49 5.31
N ALA A 220 -3.11 -16.33 5.00
CA ALA A 220 -4.29 -16.20 4.15
C ALA A 220 -4.28 -17.02 2.83
N PRO A 221 -3.14 -17.17 2.11
CA PRO A 221 -3.09 -18.01 0.90
C PRO A 221 -3.50 -19.47 1.11
N ILE A 222 -3.53 -19.97 2.35
CA ILE A 222 -3.95 -21.35 2.68
C ILE A 222 -5.43 -21.60 2.32
N GLY A 223 -6.21 -20.54 2.15
CA GLY A 223 -7.57 -20.60 1.64
C GLY A 223 -7.65 -21.32 0.28
N ALA A 224 -6.62 -21.22 -0.57
CA ALA A 224 -6.56 -21.96 -1.82
C ALA A 224 -6.49 -23.48 -1.60
N ALA A 225 -5.66 -23.94 -0.65
CA ALA A 225 -5.60 -25.35 -0.26
C ALA A 225 -6.91 -25.81 0.41
N TYR A 226 -7.54 -24.94 1.20
CA TYR A 226 -8.84 -25.20 1.83
C TYR A 226 -9.93 -25.47 0.78
N VAL A 227 -10.07 -24.59 -0.22
CA VAL A 227 -11.04 -24.77 -1.31
C VAL A 227 -10.70 -26.02 -2.13
N LEU A 228 -9.43 -26.18 -2.50
CA LEU A 228 -9.00 -27.32 -3.32
C LEU A 228 -9.28 -28.67 -2.65
N ALA A 229 -9.10 -28.79 -1.33
CA ALA A 229 -9.40 -30.03 -0.60
C ALA A 229 -10.86 -30.46 -0.76
N HIS A 230 -11.80 -29.51 -0.64
CA HIS A 230 -13.24 -29.77 -0.80
C HIS A 230 -13.59 -30.08 -2.27
N VAL A 231 -12.97 -29.39 -3.22
CA VAL A 231 -13.11 -29.67 -4.66
C VAL A 231 -12.60 -31.08 -4.99
N MET A 232 -11.47 -31.50 -4.43
CA MET A 232 -10.91 -32.84 -4.63
C MET A 232 -11.83 -33.94 -4.09
N TYR A 233 -12.48 -33.72 -2.95
CA TYR A 233 -13.49 -34.63 -2.41
C TYR A 233 -14.74 -34.68 -3.30
N ALA A 234 -15.28 -33.53 -3.69
CA ALA A 234 -16.43 -33.43 -4.59
C ALA A 234 -16.18 -34.16 -5.92
N GLY A 235 -15.01 -33.97 -6.52
CA GLY A 235 -14.57 -34.66 -7.73
C GLY A 235 -14.22 -36.14 -7.52
N GLY A 236 -14.09 -36.61 -6.28
CA GLY A 236 -13.70 -37.99 -5.96
C GLY A 236 -12.27 -38.34 -6.35
N LEU A 237 -11.39 -37.35 -6.41
CA LEU A 237 -10.02 -37.51 -6.91
C LEU A 237 -9.14 -38.38 -6.01
N LEU A 238 -9.50 -38.56 -4.73
CA LEU A 238 -8.78 -39.40 -3.76
C LEU A 238 -9.60 -40.61 -3.25
N LEU A 239 -10.80 -40.83 -3.81
CA LEU A 239 -11.66 -41.95 -3.39
C LEU A 239 -11.18 -43.27 -4.01
N SER A 240 -11.27 -44.37 -3.25
CA SER A 240 -10.91 -45.71 -3.71
C SER A 240 -12.04 -46.73 -3.45
N GLY A 241 -12.26 -47.65 -4.39
CA GLY A 241 -13.25 -48.74 -4.27
C GLY A 241 -14.72 -48.28 -4.21
N ASN A 242 -15.59 -49.06 -3.54
CA ASN A 242 -17.04 -48.84 -3.35
C ASN A 242 -17.42 -47.48 -2.71
N GLN A 243 -16.45 -46.65 -2.29
CA GLN A 243 -16.69 -45.28 -1.80
C GLN A 243 -17.04 -44.28 -2.92
N SER A 244 -16.85 -44.66 -4.19
CA SER A 244 -17.25 -43.87 -5.36
C SER A 244 -18.73 -44.03 -5.77
N ALA A 245 -19.48 -44.91 -5.09
CA ALA A 245 -20.84 -45.31 -5.46
C ALA A 245 -21.94 -44.24 -5.17
N GLY A 246 -21.60 -43.14 -4.49
CA GLY A 246 -22.53 -42.03 -4.25
C GLY A 246 -22.68 -41.13 -5.48
N LEU A 247 -23.89 -40.58 -5.68
CA LEU A 247 -24.16 -39.58 -6.72
C LEU A 247 -23.19 -38.41 -6.55
N VAL A 248 -22.62 -37.92 -7.65
CA VAL A 248 -21.71 -36.75 -7.65
C VAL A 248 -22.36 -35.54 -6.95
N ALA A 249 -23.68 -35.39 -7.10
CA ALA A 249 -24.47 -34.36 -6.44
C ALA A 249 -24.39 -34.42 -4.90
N ASP A 250 -24.43 -35.61 -4.30
CA ASP A 250 -24.37 -35.79 -2.85
C ASP A 250 -22.99 -35.42 -2.30
N ARG A 251 -21.93 -35.74 -3.05
CA ARG A 251 -20.56 -35.35 -2.72
C ARG A 251 -20.34 -33.85 -2.81
N ILE A 252 -20.89 -33.20 -3.85
CA ILE A 252 -20.86 -31.74 -3.98
C ILE A 252 -21.60 -31.10 -2.80
N SER A 253 -22.82 -31.56 -2.49
CA SER A 253 -23.59 -31.04 -1.36
C SER A 253 -22.85 -31.19 -0.03
N THR A 254 -22.26 -32.36 0.21
CA THR A 254 -21.45 -32.63 1.42
C THR A 254 -20.20 -31.74 1.47
N ALA A 255 -19.50 -31.58 0.34
CA ALA A 255 -18.33 -30.72 0.25
C ALA A 255 -18.67 -29.26 0.57
N VAL A 256 -19.74 -28.73 0.00
CA VAL A 256 -20.20 -27.35 0.24
C VAL A 256 -20.61 -27.16 1.70
N LYS A 257 -21.41 -28.08 2.25
CA LYS A 257 -21.84 -28.03 3.65
C LYS A 257 -20.65 -28.02 4.61
N ASN A 258 -19.69 -28.91 4.40
CA ASN A 258 -18.53 -29.02 5.28
C ASN A 258 -17.53 -27.87 5.07
N ALA A 259 -17.44 -27.32 3.86
CA ALA A 259 -16.70 -26.10 3.59
C ALA A 259 -17.29 -24.90 4.33
N ILE A 260 -18.61 -24.82 4.46
CA ILE A 260 -19.29 -23.79 5.26
C ILE A 260 -18.99 -23.98 6.75
N TYR A 261 -19.05 -25.21 7.28
CA TYR A 261 -18.72 -25.47 8.68
C TYR A 261 -17.28 -25.12 9.03
N GLY A 262 -16.32 -25.47 8.17
CA GLY A 262 -14.94 -25.06 8.39
C GLY A 262 -14.78 -23.53 8.27
N ALA A 263 -15.46 -22.85 7.35
CA ALA A 263 -15.42 -21.39 7.24
C ALA A 263 -15.96 -20.69 8.48
N TRP A 264 -17.06 -21.19 9.06
CA TRP A 264 -17.56 -20.72 10.36
C TRP A 264 -16.55 -20.94 11.47
N ALA A 265 -15.89 -22.10 11.50
CA ALA A 265 -14.84 -22.36 12.49
C ALA A 265 -13.64 -21.40 12.33
N ILE A 266 -13.27 -21.02 11.11
CA ILE A 266 -12.25 -19.98 10.86
C ILE A 266 -12.68 -18.66 11.52
N GLY A 267 -13.87 -18.15 11.16
CA GLY A 267 -14.36 -16.87 11.65
C GLY A 267 -14.54 -16.83 13.16
N ILE A 268 -15.15 -17.87 13.75
CA ILE A 268 -15.35 -17.98 15.20
C ILE A 268 -14.00 -18.03 15.93
N THR A 269 -13.05 -18.84 15.45
CA THR A 269 -11.75 -18.95 16.11
C THR A 269 -11.00 -17.64 16.03
N PHE A 270 -10.92 -17.04 14.83
CA PHE A 270 -10.25 -15.75 14.62
C PHE A 270 -10.83 -14.66 15.54
N PHE A 271 -12.16 -14.58 15.64
CA PHE A 271 -12.83 -13.64 16.55
C PHE A 271 -12.51 -13.90 18.02
N ILE A 272 -12.51 -15.17 18.47
CA ILE A 272 -12.23 -15.51 19.87
C ILE A 272 -10.80 -15.16 20.27
N VAL A 273 -9.82 -15.47 19.41
CA VAL A 273 -8.39 -15.30 19.75
C VAL A 273 -7.81 -13.95 19.29
N GLN A 274 -8.56 -13.17 18.53
CA GLN A 274 -8.22 -11.83 18.08
C GLN A 274 -9.50 -10.96 17.92
N PRO A 275 -10.22 -10.69 19.02
CA PRO A 275 -11.51 -9.97 18.95
C PRO A 275 -11.35 -8.53 18.44
N TYR A 276 -10.26 -7.85 18.81
CA TYR A 276 -9.99 -6.47 18.41
C TYR A 276 -9.59 -6.31 16.94
N ALA A 277 -9.35 -7.39 16.18
CA ALA A 277 -9.30 -7.24 14.72
C ALA A 277 -10.66 -6.82 14.15
N ILE A 278 -11.76 -7.12 14.85
CA ILE A 278 -13.12 -6.72 14.44
C ILE A 278 -13.57 -5.47 15.20
N LEU A 279 -13.30 -5.40 16.51
CA LEU A 279 -13.72 -4.26 17.34
C LEU A 279 -12.90 -2.98 17.05
N ASP A 280 -11.63 -3.12 16.67
CA ASP A 280 -10.70 -2.03 16.30
C ASP A 280 -10.26 -2.21 14.83
N TRP A 281 -11.25 -2.31 13.94
CA TRP A 281 -11.04 -2.66 12.53
C TRP A 281 -10.11 -1.68 11.82
N ASP A 282 -10.25 -0.39 12.07
CA ASP A 282 -9.46 0.65 11.39
C ASP A 282 -7.98 0.49 11.69
N ARG A 283 -7.62 0.25 12.95
CA ARG A 283 -6.24 0.02 13.36
C ARG A 283 -5.70 -1.31 12.86
N PHE A 284 -6.49 -2.38 12.95
CA PHE A 284 -6.12 -3.69 12.39
C PHE A 284 -5.82 -3.58 10.89
N TYR A 285 -6.71 -2.93 10.14
CA TYR A 285 -6.55 -2.72 8.71
C TYR A 285 -5.31 -1.86 8.40
N ALA A 286 -5.09 -0.78 9.15
CA ALA A 286 -3.92 0.08 8.99
C ALA A 286 -2.60 -0.67 9.23
N ASP A 287 -2.48 -1.40 10.34
CA ASP A 287 -1.29 -2.18 10.69
C ASP A 287 -1.01 -3.28 9.64
N VAL A 288 -2.04 -3.99 9.19
CA VAL A 288 -1.90 -5.03 8.16
C VAL A 288 -1.50 -4.43 6.81
N THR A 289 -2.05 -3.26 6.48
CA THR A 289 -1.71 -2.53 5.25
C THR A 289 -0.27 -2.04 5.29
N GLU A 290 0.18 -1.46 6.40
CA GLU A 290 1.57 -1.04 6.61
C GLU A 290 2.53 -2.23 6.43
N GLN A 291 2.23 -3.38 7.02
CA GLN A 291 3.05 -4.59 6.84
C GLN A 291 3.09 -5.07 5.38
N SER A 292 1.96 -5.00 4.68
CA SER A 292 1.86 -5.34 3.25
C SER A 292 2.67 -4.37 2.37
N GLU A 293 2.61 -3.08 2.65
CA GLU A 293 3.36 -2.03 1.94
C GLU A 293 4.86 -2.13 2.22
N MET A 294 5.25 -2.40 3.46
CA MET A 294 6.63 -2.64 3.85
C MET A 294 7.22 -3.81 3.05
N VAL A 295 6.56 -4.98 3.00
CA VAL A 295 7.13 -6.15 2.30
C VAL A 295 7.23 -5.96 0.78
N ARG A 296 6.39 -5.09 0.22
CA ARG A 296 6.44 -4.67 -1.20
C ARG A 296 7.33 -3.46 -1.44
N ARG A 297 7.91 -2.88 -0.38
CA ARG A 297 8.73 -1.67 -0.37
C ARG A 297 8.04 -0.48 -1.06
N ILE A 298 6.73 -0.38 -0.89
CA ILE A 298 5.96 0.84 -1.19
C ILE A 298 6.34 1.90 -0.15
N ARG A 299 6.45 1.49 1.13
CA ARG A 299 7.07 2.26 2.20
C ARG A 299 8.54 1.86 2.37
N ASP A 300 9.47 2.82 2.21
CA ASP A 300 10.92 2.59 2.29
C ASP A 300 11.44 2.73 3.74
N TYR A 301 11.52 1.59 4.46
CA TYR A 301 12.17 1.55 5.77
C TYR A 301 13.67 1.24 5.64
N PRO A 302 14.57 1.86 6.43
CA PRO A 302 16.03 1.69 6.26
C PRO A 302 16.52 0.24 6.27
N TYR A 303 16.04 -0.59 7.20
CA TYR A 303 16.42 -2.01 7.31
C TYR A 303 15.95 -2.88 6.13
N THR A 304 15.04 -2.38 5.28
CA THR A 304 14.59 -3.11 4.08
C THR A 304 15.50 -2.86 2.87
N ARG A 305 16.36 -1.84 2.92
CA ARG A 305 17.27 -1.47 1.81
C ARG A 305 18.32 -2.56 1.53
N GLN A 306 18.58 -3.45 2.49
CA GLN A 306 19.47 -4.60 2.27
C GLN A 306 19.05 -5.49 1.08
N TYR A 307 17.77 -5.47 0.73
CA TYR A 307 17.20 -6.29 -0.34
C TYR A 307 17.21 -5.61 -1.72
N VAL A 308 17.64 -4.36 -1.83
CA VAL A 308 18.00 -3.76 -3.14
C VAL A 308 19.02 -4.69 -3.79
N ASP A 309 18.97 -4.82 -5.12
CA ASP A 309 19.82 -5.69 -5.95
C ASP A 309 19.59 -7.20 -5.86
N THR A 310 18.62 -7.64 -5.05
CA THR A 310 18.34 -9.09 -4.90
C THR A 310 17.49 -9.65 -6.04
N THR A 311 17.79 -10.88 -6.45
CA THR A 311 16.99 -11.59 -7.46
C THR A 311 15.75 -12.26 -6.81
N PRO A 312 14.51 -11.95 -7.25
CA PRO A 312 13.29 -12.58 -6.75
C PRO A 312 13.37 -14.10 -6.79
N PHE A 313 12.77 -14.77 -5.80
CA PHE A 313 12.81 -16.23 -5.56
C PHE A 313 14.19 -16.82 -5.26
N LEU A 314 15.21 -16.50 -6.06
CA LEU A 314 16.55 -17.07 -5.97
C LEU A 314 17.27 -16.65 -4.69
N TYR A 315 17.08 -15.41 -4.25
CA TYR A 315 17.65 -14.92 -2.99
C TYR A 315 17.18 -15.77 -1.80
N GLN A 316 15.86 -15.93 -1.64
CA GLN A 316 15.26 -16.72 -0.56
C GLN A 316 15.65 -18.20 -0.64
N ALA A 317 15.63 -18.77 -1.84
CA ALA A 317 16.07 -20.15 -2.03
C ALA A 317 17.54 -20.35 -1.63
N ARG A 318 18.42 -19.42 -2.00
CA ARG A 318 19.84 -19.44 -1.62
C ARG A 318 20.01 -19.30 -0.11
N GLN A 319 19.38 -18.32 0.53
CA GLN A 319 19.50 -18.08 1.97
C GLN A 319 18.98 -19.29 2.78
N LEU A 320 17.88 -19.91 2.35
CA LEU A 320 17.37 -21.14 2.97
C LEU A 320 18.33 -22.32 2.80
N VAL A 321 18.92 -22.49 1.61
CA VAL A 321 19.85 -23.59 1.33
C VAL A 321 21.13 -23.43 2.14
N THR A 322 21.71 -22.24 2.14
CA THR A 322 23.01 -22.00 2.75
C THR A 322 22.92 -21.95 4.27
N TRP A 323 22.01 -21.14 4.81
CA TRP A 323 21.98 -20.79 6.23
C TRP A 323 20.84 -21.48 6.99
N GLY A 324 19.63 -21.49 6.42
CA GLY A 324 18.47 -22.05 7.12
C GLY A 324 18.50 -23.58 7.30
N LEU A 325 19.02 -24.32 6.31
CA LEU A 325 19.03 -25.79 6.30
C LEU A 325 20.43 -26.40 6.18
N GLY A 326 21.43 -25.62 5.72
CA GLY A 326 22.71 -26.13 5.28
C GLY A 326 22.66 -26.82 3.91
N TRP A 327 23.77 -26.75 3.16
CA TRP A 327 23.82 -27.13 1.74
C TRP A 327 23.20 -28.50 1.38
N PRO A 328 23.55 -29.62 2.06
CA PRO A 328 23.03 -30.93 1.67
C PRO A 328 21.51 -31.02 1.82
N LEU A 329 20.98 -30.56 2.95
CA LEU A 329 19.55 -30.62 3.25
C LEU A 329 18.77 -29.60 2.41
N GLY A 330 19.30 -28.39 2.22
CA GLY A 330 18.69 -27.34 1.42
C GLY A 330 18.52 -27.73 -0.05
N LEU A 331 19.57 -28.26 -0.68
CA LEU A 331 19.50 -28.75 -2.07
C LEU A 331 18.50 -29.89 -2.20
N LEU A 332 18.49 -30.80 -1.22
CA LEU A 332 17.56 -31.93 -1.18
C LEU A 332 16.10 -31.49 -0.97
N ALA A 333 15.87 -30.42 -0.21
CA ALA A 333 14.56 -29.82 0.02
C ALA A 333 13.94 -29.30 -1.29
N TRP A 334 14.69 -28.52 -2.06
CA TRP A 334 14.23 -28.03 -3.38
C TRP A 334 14.13 -29.14 -4.43
N ALA A 335 15.07 -30.09 -4.44
CA ALA A 335 14.97 -31.28 -5.27
C ALA A 335 13.72 -32.11 -4.94
N GLY A 336 13.34 -32.18 -3.66
CA GLY A 336 12.12 -32.81 -3.18
C GLY A 336 10.85 -32.17 -3.75
N VAL A 337 10.79 -30.83 -3.83
CA VAL A 337 9.66 -30.11 -4.44
C VAL A 337 9.51 -30.47 -5.91
N ILE A 338 10.61 -30.44 -6.67
CA ILE A 338 10.62 -30.83 -8.08
C ILE A 338 10.15 -32.29 -8.20
N TYR A 339 10.69 -33.18 -7.36
CA TYR A 339 10.30 -34.59 -7.32
C TYR A 339 8.78 -34.76 -7.11
N ALA A 340 8.20 -34.10 -6.10
CA ALA A 340 6.76 -34.12 -5.84
C ALA A 340 5.94 -33.58 -7.03
N GLY A 341 6.44 -32.55 -7.70
CA GLY A 341 5.86 -32.01 -8.94
C GLY A 341 5.80 -33.02 -10.08
N PHE A 342 6.83 -33.84 -10.28
CA PHE A 342 6.88 -34.86 -11.33
C PHE A 342 6.17 -36.17 -10.98
N ARG A 343 6.01 -36.47 -9.69
CA ARG A 343 5.63 -37.80 -9.23
C ARG A 343 4.22 -38.23 -9.68
N GLY A 344 4.16 -39.41 -10.30
CA GLY A 344 2.93 -39.98 -10.84
C GLY A 344 2.47 -39.37 -12.17
N LEU A 345 3.22 -38.43 -12.75
CA LEU A 345 3.02 -37.94 -14.11
C LEU A 345 4.02 -38.62 -15.07
N ARG A 346 3.68 -38.62 -16.36
CA ARG A 346 4.69 -38.85 -17.41
C ARG A 346 5.66 -37.68 -17.45
N PHE A 347 6.89 -37.90 -17.89
CA PHE A 347 7.92 -36.86 -17.96
C PHE A 347 7.42 -35.59 -18.68
N SER A 348 6.76 -35.73 -19.84
CA SER A 348 6.18 -34.60 -20.57
C SER A 348 5.08 -33.85 -19.80
N GLY A 349 4.25 -34.58 -19.04
CA GLY A 349 3.24 -33.98 -18.16
C GLY A 349 3.84 -33.26 -16.96
N GLY A 350 4.94 -33.79 -16.41
CA GLY A 350 5.71 -33.14 -15.35
C GLY A 350 6.36 -31.84 -15.83
N VAL A 351 7.00 -31.86 -17.01
CA VAL A 351 7.56 -30.65 -17.63
C VAL A 351 6.47 -29.60 -17.88
N LEU A 352 5.32 -30.01 -18.43
CA LEU A 352 4.19 -29.09 -18.65
C LEU A 352 3.67 -28.50 -17.33
N TYR A 353 3.57 -29.31 -16.27
CA TYR A 353 3.17 -28.82 -14.95
C TYR A 353 4.18 -27.82 -14.37
N VAL A 354 5.48 -28.02 -14.54
CA VAL A 354 6.48 -27.04 -14.10
C VAL A 354 6.37 -25.74 -14.90
N ILE A 355 6.23 -25.81 -16.23
CA ILE A 355 6.11 -24.61 -17.07
C ILE A 355 4.84 -23.81 -16.70
N VAL A 356 3.68 -24.46 -16.63
CA VAL A 356 2.40 -23.78 -16.40
C VAL A 356 2.17 -23.48 -14.92
N GLY A 357 2.51 -24.40 -14.02
CA GLY A 357 2.23 -24.31 -12.59
C GLY A 357 3.30 -23.62 -11.75
N TRP A 358 4.52 -23.41 -12.29
CA TRP A 358 5.61 -22.73 -11.60
C TRP A 358 6.18 -21.57 -12.42
N THR A 359 6.70 -21.84 -13.62
CA THR A 359 7.40 -20.82 -14.42
C THR A 359 6.47 -19.67 -14.82
N LEU A 360 5.26 -19.96 -15.29
CA LEU A 360 4.29 -18.93 -15.70
C LEU A 360 3.81 -18.04 -14.52
N PRO A 361 3.37 -18.58 -13.36
CA PRO A 361 3.08 -17.78 -12.17
C PRO A 361 4.24 -16.88 -11.72
N MET A 362 5.46 -17.43 -11.68
CA MET A 362 6.65 -16.65 -11.33
C MET A 362 6.87 -15.50 -12.32
N ALA A 363 6.74 -15.77 -13.63
CA ALA A 363 6.88 -14.74 -14.66
C ALA A 363 5.79 -13.65 -14.55
N VAL A 364 4.54 -14.00 -14.25
CA VAL A 364 3.47 -13.03 -14.00
C VAL A 364 3.84 -12.10 -12.83
N LEU A 365 4.33 -12.67 -11.73
CA LEU A 365 4.66 -11.88 -10.54
C LEU A 365 5.95 -11.08 -10.65
N MET A 366 6.87 -11.49 -11.53
CA MET A 366 8.02 -10.65 -11.90
C MET A 366 7.60 -9.38 -12.66
N VAL A 367 6.43 -9.38 -13.28
CA VAL A 367 5.89 -8.21 -14.02
C VAL A 367 4.89 -7.41 -13.17
N SER A 368 4.13 -8.07 -12.29
CA SER A 368 3.16 -7.41 -11.41
C SER A 368 3.13 -8.03 -10.01
N ASN A 369 3.55 -7.27 -9.01
CA ASN A 369 3.46 -7.64 -7.60
C ASN A 369 2.15 -7.16 -6.93
N SER A 370 1.14 -6.80 -7.74
CA SER A 370 -0.17 -6.34 -7.24
C SER A 370 -0.97 -7.48 -6.61
N LEU A 371 -1.95 -7.17 -5.77
CA LEU A 371 -2.86 -8.17 -5.21
C LEU A 371 -3.57 -8.99 -6.31
N LEU A 372 -3.99 -8.35 -7.40
CA LEU A 372 -4.55 -9.03 -8.55
C LEU A 372 -3.53 -9.97 -9.21
N GLY A 373 -2.29 -9.53 -9.38
CA GLY A 373 -1.18 -10.37 -9.88
C GLY A 373 -0.98 -11.62 -9.02
N MET A 374 -0.95 -11.46 -7.68
CA MET A 374 -0.85 -12.55 -6.72
C MET A 374 -2.01 -13.55 -6.81
N ILE A 375 -3.25 -13.05 -6.93
CA ILE A 375 -4.45 -13.90 -7.09
C ILE A 375 -4.39 -14.67 -8.42
N VAL A 376 -4.03 -14.01 -9.52
CA VAL A 376 -3.93 -14.64 -10.84
C VAL A 376 -2.84 -15.71 -10.87
N ALA A 377 -1.64 -15.40 -10.38
CA ALA A 377 -0.52 -16.34 -10.32
C ALA A 377 -0.85 -17.56 -9.44
N SER A 378 -1.44 -17.34 -8.27
CA SER A 378 -1.90 -18.42 -7.38
C SER A 378 -3.00 -19.26 -8.03
N GLY A 379 -3.94 -18.62 -8.74
CA GLY A 379 -4.99 -19.29 -9.50
C GLY A 379 -4.44 -20.17 -10.63
N ILE A 380 -3.44 -19.69 -11.38
CA ILE A 380 -2.73 -20.47 -12.40
C ILE A 380 -2.03 -21.69 -11.77
N ALA A 381 -1.32 -21.49 -10.66
CA ALA A 381 -0.60 -22.56 -9.96
C ALA A 381 -1.55 -23.67 -9.46
N VAL A 382 -2.63 -23.28 -8.78
CA VAL A 382 -3.64 -24.19 -8.23
C VAL A 382 -4.45 -24.85 -9.36
N GLY A 383 -4.78 -24.09 -10.41
CA GLY A 383 -5.45 -24.61 -11.61
C GLY A 383 -4.61 -25.65 -12.33
N ALA A 384 -3.32 -25.37 -12.56
CA ALA A 384 -2.37 -26.32 -13.16
C ALA A 384 -2.24 -27.59 -12.30
N LEU A 385 -2.18 -27.44 -10.98
CA LEU A 385 -2.16 -28.56 -10.05
C LEU A 385 -3.43 -29.41 -10.17
N LEU A 386 -4.61 -28.78 -10.13
CA LEU A 386 -5.92 -29.45 -10.26
C LEU A 386 -6.04 -30.19 -11.60
N VAL A 387 -5.63 -29.56 -12.71
CA VAL A 387 -5.62 -30.18 -14.05
C VAL A 387 -4.65 -31.37 -14.11
N SER A 388 -3.56 -31.34 -13.34
CA SER A 388 -2.62 -32.47 -13.29
C SER A 388 -3.15 -33.68 -12.50
N MET A 389 -4.12 -33.48 -11.58
CA MET A 389 -4.58 -34.53 -10.65
C MET A 389 -5.13 -35.79 -11.31
N PRO A 390 -5.98 -35.74 -12.36
CA PRO A 390 -6.50 -36.94 -13.02
C PRO A 390 -5.40 -37.80 -13.64
N PHE A 391 -4.29 -37.18 -14.07
CA PHE A 391 -3.16 -37.85 -14.70
C PHE A 391 -2.17 -38.46 -13.70
N ARG A 392 -2.33 -38.16 -12.41
CA ARG A 392 -1.53 -38.73 -11.31
C ARG A 392 -2.16 -40.02 -10.78
N SER A 393 -1.34 -40.92 -10.24
CA SER A 393 -1.83 -42.09 -9.52
C SER A 393 -2.54 -41.68 -8.22
N ALA A 394 -3.49 -42.49 -7.75
CA ALA A 394 -4.27 -42.18 -6.55
C ALA A 394 -3.39 -41.94 -5.31
N GLU A 395 -2.27 -42.65 -5.21
CA GLU A 395 -1.30 -42.51 -4.12
C GLU A 395 -0.53 -41.19 -4.16
N THR A 396 -0.21 -40.65 -5.35
CA THR A 396 0.59 -39.41 -5.48
C THR A 396 -0.25 -38.14 -5.49
N ARG A 397 -1.57 -38.23 -5.73
CA ARG A 397 -2.49 -37.08 -5.67
C ARG A 397 -2.50 -36.40 -4.30
N ALA A 398 -2.41 -37.18 -3.22
CA ALA A 398 -2.41 -36.65 -1.85
C ALA A 398 -1.11 -35.93 -1.49
N GLU A 399 0.03 -36.36 -2.06
CA GLU A 399 1.30 -35.65 -1.98
C GLU A 399 1.28 -34.37 -2.80
N ALA A 400 0.83 -34.45 -4.06
CA ALA A 400 0.75 -33.29 -4.94
C ALA A 400 -0.15 -32.19 -4.37
N PHE A 401 -1.18 -32.55 -3.59
CA PHE A 401 -2.04 -31.60 -2.88
C PHE A 401 -1.26 -30.65 -1.96
N LEU A 402 -0.14 -31.09 -1.36
CA LEU A 402 0.69 -30.22 -0.52
C LEU A 402 1.25 -29.01 -1.31
N LEU A 403 1.43 -29.15 -2.63
CA LEU A 403 1.86 -28.05 -3.51
C LEU A 403 0.80 -26.94 -3.64
N ALA A 404 -0.46 -27.21 -3.27
CA ALA A 404 -1.51 -26.19 -3.23
C ALA A 404 -1.29 -25.12 -2.15
N TRP A 405 -0.46 -25.42 -1.15
CA TRP A 405 0.03 -24.45 -0.18
C TRP A 405 1.43 -23.96 -0.54
N VAL A 406 2.36 -24.90 -0.77
CA VAL A 406 3.78 -24.57 -0.98
C VAL A 406 3.99 -23.63 -2.17
N ALA A 407 3.33 -23.89 -3.31
CA ALA A 407 3.55 -23.09 -4.51
C ALA A 407 2.95 -21.67 -4.37
N PRO A 408 1.65 -21.46 -4.05
CA PRO A 408 1.11 -20.11 -3.88
C PRO A 408 1.83 -19.29 -2.82
N TYR A 409 2.14 -19.90 -1.66
CA TYR A 409 2.86 -19.21 -0.61
C TYR A 409 4.25 -18.77 -1.06
N PHE A 410 5.04 -19.70 -1.64
CA PHE A 410 6.36 -19.37 -2.17
C PHE A 410 6.32 -18.34 -3.29
N PHE A 411 5.30 -18.34 -4.14
CA PHE A 411 5.17 -17.34 -5.20
C PHE A 411 4.91 -15.95 -4.63
N ILE A 412 4.01 -15.84 -3.66
CA ILE A 412 3.71 -14.57 -2.99
C ILE A 412 4.94 -14.07 -2.24
N THR A 413 5.48 -14.86 -1.30
CA THR A 413 6.65 -14.44 -0.50
C THR A 413 7.88 -14.24 -1.38
N GLY A 414 8.01 -15.06 -2.43
CA GLY A 414 9.07 -15.04 -3.43
C GLY A 414 9.25 -13.72 -4.15
N THR A 415 8.14 -12.98 -4.26
CA THR A 415 8.03 -11.72 -5.01
C THR A 415 8.11 -10.49 -4.13
N PHE A 416 8.13 -10.68 -2.81
CA PHE A 416 8.33 -9.57 -1.89
C PHE A 416 9.70 -8.94 -2.13
N GLU A 417 9.74 -7.63 -2.03
CA GLU A 417 10.99 -6.89 -2.04
C GLU A 417 11.76 -7.15 -0.76
N VAL A 418 11.07 -7.23 0.38
CA VAL A 418 11.62 -7.64 1.67
C VAL A 418 11.66 -9.16 1.77
N LYS A 419 12.84 -9.73 2.03
CA LYS A 419 13.09 -11.17 1.89
C LYS A 419 13.63 -11.85 3.14
N PHE A 420 13.13 -11.47 4.33
CA PHE A 420 13.52 -12.08 5.59
C PHE A 420 13.47 -13.60 5.52
N LEU A 421 14.56 -14.28 5.92
CA LEU A 421 14.68 -15.73 5.79
C LEU A 421 13.56 -16.49 6.52
N ARG A 422 13.13 -15.98 7.68
CA ARG A 422 12.02 -16.54 8.48
C ARG A 422 10.69 -16.64 7.72
N TYR A 423 10.47 -15.87 6.65
CA TYR A 423 9.25 -15.97 5.84
C TYR A 423 9.10 -17.33 5.16
N LEU A 424 10.13 -18.17 5.08
CA LEU A 424 10.03 -19.50 4.49
C LEU A 424 9.63 -20.59 5.48
N ILE A 425 9.63 -20.31 6.79
CA ILE A 425 9.27 -21.29 7.83
C ILE A 425 7.95 -22.01 7.55
N PRO A 426 6.86 -21.35 7.11
CA PRO A 426 5.59 -22.03 6.91
C PRO A 426 5.59 -23.08 5.79
N ILE A 427 6.58 -23.04 4.87
CA ILE A 427 6.73 -24.07 3.83
C ILE A 427 7.84 -25.08 4.15
N THR A 428 8.82 -24.72 4.98
CA THR A 428 9.99 -25.56 5.32
C THR A 428 9.62 -26.98 5.77
N PRO A 429 8.64 -27.21 6.67
CA PRO A 429 8.20 -28.56 7.04
C PRO A 429 7.79 -29.45 5.85
N PHE A 430 7.16 -28.85 4.83
CA PHE A 430 6.73 -29.57 3.64
C PHE A 430 7.91 -29.82 2.68
N LEU A 431 8.83 -28.86 2.54
CA LEU A 431 10.06 -29.05 1.77
C LEU A 431 10.88 -30.23 2.34
N LEU A 432 11.01 -30.30 3.66
CA LEU A 432 11.70 -31.37 4.37
C LEU A 432 10.95 -32.70 4.29
N LEU A 433 9.61 -32.67 4.27
CA LEU A 433 8.81 -33.87 4.03
C LEU A 433 9.01 -34.41 2.61
N PHE A 434 9.10 -33.55 1.59
CA PHE A 434 9.41 -33.97 0.22
C PHE A 434 10.84 -34.49 0.10
N ALA A 435 11.83 -33.83 0.74
CA ALA A 435 13.21 -34.33 0.84
C ALA A 435 13.27 -35.73 1.46
N ALA A 436 12.56 -35.93 2.57
CA ALA A 436 12.48 -37.21 3.24
C ALA A 436 11.88 -38.30 2.33
N ARG A 437 10.82 -37.96 1.57
CA ARG A 437 10.22 -38.91 0.63
C ARG A 437 11.17 -39.26 -0.52
N LEU A 438 11.80 -38.27 -1.14
CA LEU A 438 12.79 -38.45 -2.21
C LEU A 438 13.93 -39.35 -1.74
N THR A 439 14.46 -39.09 -0.54
CA THR A 439 15.56 -39.87 0.04
C THR A 439 15.19 -41.33 0.26
N VAL A 440 14.02 -41.59 0.85
CA VAL A 440 13.55 -42.97 1.07
C VAL A 440 13.38 -43.69 -0.26
N ASP A 441 12.90 -43.00 -1.30
CA ASP A 441 12.72 -43.60 -2.62
C ASP A 441 14.05 -43.89 -3.32
N MET A 442 15.05 -43.02 -3.16
CA MET A 442 16.41 -43.28 -3.60
C MET A 442 17.00 -44.50 -2.89
N LEU A 443 16.84 -44.62 -1.57
CA LEU A 443 17.35 -45.75 -0.80
C LEU A 443 16.65 -47.07 -1.17
N GLU A 444 15.33 -47.05 -1.33
CA GLU A 444 14.55 -48.23 -1.77
C GLU A 444 14.91 -48.65 -3.20
N PHE A 445 15.06 -47.69 -4.11
CA PHE A 445 15.52 -47.94 -5.47
C PHE A 445 16.92 -48.57 -5.47
N GLY A 446 17.85 -48.02 -4.69
CA GLY A 446 19.20 -48.56 -4.54
C GLY A 446 19.19 -50.00 -4.02
N ALA A 447 18.38 -50.29 -3.00
CA ALA A 447 18.26 -51.63 -2.43
C ALA A 447 17.71 -52.66 -3.44
N GLN A 448 16.75 -52.26 -4.29
CA GLN A 448 16.23 -53.10 -5.37
C GLN A 448 17.26 -53.29 -6.49
N ALA A 449 18.01 -52.24 -6.84
CA ALA A 449 19.00 -52.25 -7.89
C ALA A 449 20.25 -53.09 -7.56
N ARG A 450 20.56 -53.34 -6.28
CA ARG A 450 21.59 -54.31 -5.84
C ARG A 450 21.39 -55.73 -6.37
N ARG A 451 20.19 -56.07 -6.86
CA ARG A 451 19.90 -57.37 -7.49
C ARG A 451 20.40 -57.47 -8.95
N ASN A 452 20.84 -56.36 -9.56
CA ASN A 452 21.37 -56.29 -10.94
C ASN A 452 22.87 -55.94 -10.94
N SER A 453 23.66 -56.61 -11.79
CA SER A 453 25.13 -56.66 -11.72
C SER A 453 25.86 -55.31 -11.87
N VAL A 454 25.30 -54.36 -12.61
CA VAL A 454 25.90 -53.02 -12.84
C VAL A 454 25.45 -52.00 -11.78
N ALA A 455 24.25 -52.15 -11.22
CA ALA A 455 23.71 -51.23 -10.22
C ALA A 455 24.08 -51.60 -8.77
N ALA A 456 24.74 -52.74 -8.57
CA ALA A 456 25.28 -53.19 -7.29
C ALA A 456 26.39 -52.28 -6.72
N ILE A 457 27.16 -51.60 -7.58
CA ILE A 457 28.23 -50.67 -7.16
C ILE A 457 27.67 -49.26 -6.86
N ALA A 458 26.65 -48.81 -7.60
CA ALA A 458 26.06 -47.47 -7.43
C ALA A 458 25.23 -47.33 -6.14
N SER A 459 24.55 -48.41 -5.70
CA SER A 459 23.72 -48.40 -4.49
C SER A 459 24.48 -48.08 -3.18
N PRO A 460 25.62 -48.73 -2.85
CA PRO A 460 26.38 -48.40 -1.66
C PRO A 460 26.94 -46.97 -1.71
N ILE A 461 27.41 -46.50 -2.88
CA ILE A 461 27.88 -45.11 -3.06
C ILE A 461 26.76 -44.12 -2.77
N MET A 462 25.56 -44.34 -3.32
CA MET A 462 24.40 -43.49 -3.06
C MET A 462 23.97 -43.52 -1.59
N THR A 463 24.00 -44.70 -0.95
CA THR A 463 23.66 -44.83 0.48
C THR A 463 24.65 -44.09 1.37
N VAL A 464 25.95 -44.20 1.08
CA VAL A 464 27.02 -43.50 1.80
C VAL A 464 26.92 -42.00 1.55
N GLY A 465 26.70 -41.55 0.31
CA GLY A 465 26.53 -40.13 -0.01
C GLY A 465 25.34 -39.50 0.72
N ILE A 466 24.21 -40.20 0.77
CA ILE A 466 23.04 -39.79 1.55
C ILE A 466 23.37 -39.70 3.04
N ALA A 467 24.03 -40.72 3.61
CA ALA A 467 24.42 -40.73 5.02
C ALA A 467 25.41 -39.61 5.38
N LEU A 468 26.40 -39.34 4.52
CA LEU A 468 27.34 -38.24 4.67
C LEU A 468 26.64 -36.88 4.58
N GLY A 469 25.66 -36.72 3.68
CA GLY A 469 24.84 -35.52 3.59
C GLY A 469 24.11 -35.23 4.90
N PHE A 470 23.48 -36.24 5.52
CA PHE A 470 22.81 -36.07 6.81
C PHE A 470 23.78 -35.85 7.97
N ALA A 471 24.93 -36.53 7.97
CA ALA A 471 25.96 -36.29 8.96
C ALA A 471 26.46 -34.84 8.89
N ALA A 472 26.68 -34.31 7.68
CA ALA A 472 27.06 -32.92 7.46
C ALA A 472 25.96 -31.94 7.91
N THR A 473 24.69 -32.24 7.64
CA THR A 473 23.57 -31.43 8.16
C THR A 473 23.54 -31.45 9.68
N ALA A 474 23.56 -32.62 10.33
CA ALA A 474 23.55 -32.71 11.77
C ALA A 474 24.78 -32.03 12.41
N PHE A 475 25.94 -32.12 11.77
CA PHE A 475 27.15 -31.40 12.17
C PHE A 475 26.94 -29.88 12.18
N TYR A 476 26.37 -29.34 11.08
CA TYR A 476 26.04 -27.91 10.98
C TYR A 476 25.00 -27.48 12.05
N SER A 477 23.99 -28.31 12.29
CA SER A 477 22.97 -28.04 13.31
C SER A 477 23.55 -27.99 14.73
N ILE A 478 24.45 -28.93 15.06
CA ILE A 478 25.07 -29.00 16.38
C ILE A 478 26.10 -27.88 16.55
N SER A 479 26.87 -27.52 15.50
CA SER A 479 27.78 -26.38 15.56
C SER A 479 27.07 -25.07 15.87
N TYR A 480 25.80 -24.94 15.48
CA TYR A 480 24.99 -23.77 15.77
C TYR A 480 24.72 -23.58 17.27
N LEU A 481 24.75 -24.64 18.08
CA LEU A 481 24.61 -24.53 19.53
C LEU A 481 25.81 -23.84 20.19
N GLY A 482 26.95 -23.74 19.49
CA GLY A 482 28.11 -22.97 19.97
C GLY A 482 27.76 -21.50 20.21
N ILE A 483 26.94 -20.91 19.34
CA ILE A 483 26.46 -19.51 19.48
C ILE A 483 25.74 -19.31 20.83
N TYR A 484 24.95 -20.29 21.26
CA TYR A 484 24.16 -20.20 22.50
C TYR A 484 24.91 -20.67 23.74
N ASN A 485 26.15 -21.16 23.57
CA ASN A 485 27.02 -21.56 24.65
C ASN A 485 27.99 -20.44 25.06
N ASP A 486 28.41 -19.62 24.10
CA ASP A 486 29.37 -18.55 24.31
C ASP A 486 28.68 -17.26 24.75
N THR A 487 29.43 -16.35 25.36
CA THR A 487 28.89 -15.04 25.74
C THR A 487 28.55 -14.25 24.48
N HIS A 488 27.41 -13.55 24.49
CA HIS A 488 26.99 -12.77 23.35
C HIS A 488 28.04 -11.70 22.97
N PRO A 489 28.44 -11.56 21.67
CA PRO A 489 29.52 -10.66 21.26
C PRO A 489 29.35 -9.20 21.71
N ALA A 490 28.12 -8.69 21.71
CA ALA A 490 27.83 -7.33 22.19
C ALA A 490 27.99 -7.15 23.71
N VAL A 491 27.78 -8.22 24.50
CA VAL A 491 28.01 -8.20 25.94
C VAL A 491 29.51 -8.19 26.20
N GLU A 492 30.28 -9.06 25.54
CA GLU A 492 31.75 -9.05 25.63
C GLU A 492 32.34 -7.70 25.22
N ALA A 493 31.83 -7.11 24.13
CA ALA A 493 32.22 -5.77 23.69
C ALA A 493 31.91 -4.70 24.75
N SER A 494 30.78 -4.80 25.44
CA SER A 494 30.44 -3.86 26.52
C SER A 494 31.35 -4.03 27.75
N GLU A 495 31.71 -5.27 28.10
CA GLU A 495 32.64 -5.56 29.19
C GLU A 495 34.03 -5.00 28.88
N TRP A 496 34.49 -5.20 27.64
CA TRP A 496 35.74 -4.63 27.15
C TRP A 496 35.74 -3.09 27.24
N ILE A 497 34.69 -2.41 26.78
CA ILE A 497 34.61 -0.95 26.91
C ILE A 497 34.67 -0.52 28.38
N ASN A 498 33.94 -1.21 29.26
CA ASN A 498 33.92 -0.91 30.69
C ASN A 498 35.28 -1.13 31.36
N GLU A 499 36.09 -2.07 30.87
CA GLU A 499 37.44 -2.34 31.37
C GLU A 499 38.49 -1.36 30.84
N TYR A 500 38.45 -1.04 29.54
CA TYR A 500 39.55 -0.33 28.86
C TYR A 500 39.25 1.14 28.51
N ALA A 501 37.99 1.56 28.37
CA ALA A 501 37.64 2.93 28.00
C ALA A 501 37.48 3.84 29.25
N PRO A 502 38.07 5.06 29.26
CA PRO A 502 37.87 6.02 30.34
C PRO A 502 36.39 6.39 30.54
N LYS A 503 35.97 6.54 31.80
CA LYS A 503 34.60 6.99 32.12
C LYS A 503 34.30 8.35 31.48
N ASN A 504 33.05 8.56 31.08
CA ASN A 504 32.57 9.74 30.33
C ASN A 504 33.14 9.90 28.90
N SER A 505 33.86 8.90 28.37
CA SER A 505 34.25 8.90 26.97
C SER A 505 33.05 9.05 26.03
N VAL A 506 33.28 9.70 24.89
CA VAL A 506 32.27 9.85 23.83
C VAL A 506 32.29 8.62 22.95
N ILE A 507 31.19 7.88 22.95
CA ILE A 507 31.00 6.65 22.17
C ILE A 507 29.99 6.97 21.06
N LEU A 508 30.45 6.87 19.82
CA LEU A 508 29.56 6.95 18.66
C LEU A 508 29.01 5.58 18.30
N LYS A 509 27.74 5.55 17.94
CA LYS A 509 27.09 4.41 17.30
C LYS A 509 26.34 4.85 16.05
N GLU A 510 25.90 3.88 15.27
CA GLU A 510 25.14 4.13 14.05
C GLU A 510 23.63 4.26 14.36
N HIS A 511 22.98 5.30 13.85
CA HIS A 511 21.52 5.44 13.95
C HIS A 511 20.83 4.33 13.14
N TRP A 512 19.73 3.77 13.68
CA TRP A 512 19.04 2.55 13.22
C TRP A 512 19.73 1.21 13.50
N GLU A 513 20.70 1.19 14.42
CA GLU A 513 21.34 -0.03 14.90
C GLU A 513 21.17 -0.21 16.43
N GLU A 514 21.28 -1.45 16.89
CA GLU A 514 21.26 -1.78 18.32
C GLU A 514 22.47 -1.20 19.08
N GLY A 515 22.27 -0.87 20.35
CA GLY A 515 23.34 -0.40 21.22
C GLY A 515 24.00 -1.54 22.01
N LEU A 516 25.24 -1.34 22.43
CA LEU A 516 25.85 -2.24 23.41
C LEU A 516 25.19 -2.06 24.79
N PRO A 517 24.97 -3.14 25.55
CA PRO A 517 24.39 -3.05 26.88
C PRO A 517 25.37 -2.39 27.87
N ASN A 518 24.86 -1.99 29.04
CA ASN A 518 25.69 -1.53 30.18
C ASN A 518 26.66 -0.36 29.92
N LEU A 519 26.35 0.53 28.97
CA LEU A 519 27.16 1.73 28.66
C LEU A 519 26.61 3.05 29.26
N GLY A 520 25.86 2.99 30.36
CA GLY A 520 25.26 4.17 31.00
C GLY A 520 26.24 5.20 31.58
N ALA A 521 27.53 4.83 31.74
CA ALA A 521 28.59 5.70 32.25
C ALA A 521 29.31 6.54 31.17
N TYR A 522 28.86 6.46 29.91
CA TYR A 522 29.49 7.07 28.74
C TYR A 522 28.55 8.02 28.02
N GLN A 523 29.11 8.91 27.20
CA GLN A 523 28.35 9.83 26.36
C GLN A 523 28.06 9.16 25.02
N ASN A 524 26.93 8.45 24.93
CA ASN A 524 26.49 7.79 23.71
C ASN A 524 25.86 8.79 22.74
N ARG A 525 26.28 8.76 21.46
CA ARG A 525 25.80 9.64 20.40
C ARG A 525 25.64 8.88 19.08
N ASP A 526 24.77 9.38 18.21
CA ASP A 526 24.36 8.66 17.00
C ASP A 526 24.87 9.35 15.72
N LEU A 527 25.29 8.53 14.75
CA LEU A 527 25.60 8.96 13.40
C LEU A 527 24.41 8.69 12.45
N PRO A 528 23.89 9.70 11.74
CA PRO A 528 22.70 9.58 10.90
C PRO A 528 23.01 8.94 9.53
N LEU A 529 23.58 7.73 9.51
CA LEU A 529 24.19 7.16 8.30
C LEU A 529 23.17 6.76 7.21
N TYR A 530 21.94 6.39 7.57
CA TYR A 530 20.87 6.07 6.60
C TYR A 530 20.15 7.29 6.00
N GLU A 531 20.36 8.50 6.54
CA GLU A 531 19.81 9.72 5.96
C GLU A 531 20.46 10.04 4.62
N PRO A 532 19.77 10.66 3.64
CA PRO A 532 20.37 11.00 2.35
C PRO A 532 21.67 11.82 2.49
N ASP A 533 22.63 11.60 1.60
CA ASP A 533 23.90 12.33 1.62
C ASP A 533 23.69 13.80 1.25
N THR A 534 23.98 14.68 2.21
CA THR A 534 23.89 16.14 2.06
C THR A 534 25.11 16.82 2.67
N PRO A 535 25.45 18.05 2.26
CA PRO A 535 26.55 18.80 2.89
C PRO A 535 26.37 18.99 4.40
N SER A 536 25.13 19.12 4.89
CA SER A 536 24.85 19.22 6.33
C SER A 536 25.14 17.90 7.05
N LYS A 537 24.70 16.76 6.52
CA LYS A 537 25.03 15.43 7.06
C LYS A 537 26.54 15.22 7.15
N LEU A 538 27.28 15.57 6.09
CA LEU A 538 28.75 15.44 6.07
C LEU A 538 29.41 16.26 7.19
N ARG A 539 28.96 17.51 7.40
CA ARG A 539 29.45 18.34 8.51
C ARG A 539 29.17 17.69 9.86
N THR A 540 27.96 17.18 10.08
CA THR A 540 27.60 16.47 11.31
C THR A 540 28.49 15.24 11.53
N ILE A 541 28.73 14.43 10.50
CA ILE A 541 29.65 13.29 10.58
C ILE A 541 31.06 13.74 10.99
N GLY A 542 31.60 14.78 10.35
CA GLY A 542 32.92 15.31 10.69
C GLY A 542 33.01 15.83 12.14
N GLU A 543 31.99 16.55 12.60
CA GLU A 543 31.93 17.08 13.98
C GLU A 543 31.86 15.98 15.02
N GLU A 544 31.00 14.98 14.81
CA GLU A 544 30.84 13.87 15.76
C GLU A 544 32.09 12.99 15.79
N LEU A 545 32.64 12.61 14.63
CA LEU A 545 33.88 11.81 14.55
C LEU A 545 35.08 12.51 15.20
N SER A 546 35.17 13.85 15.10
CA SER A 546 36.24 14.61 15.75
C SER A 546 36.16 14.57 17.28
N ARG A 547 34.94 14.56 17.83
CA ARG A 547 34.70 14.52 19.28
C ARG A 547 34.80 13.12 19.88
N ALA A 548 34.53 12.09 19.09
CA ALA A 548 34.47 10.71 19.54
C ALA A 548 35.80 10.18 20.06
N ASP A 549 35.76 9.43 21.16
CA ASP A 549 36.87 8.62 21.63
C ASP A 549 36.82 7.23 21.00
N TYR A 550 35.61 6.67 20.92
CA TYR A 550 35.33 5.37 20.32
C TYR A 550 34.16 5.45 19.34
N LEU A 551 34.21 4.61 18.31
CA LEU A 551 33.13 4.37 17.36
C LEU A 551 32.83 2.87 17.37
N VAL A 552 31.57 2.53 17.60
CA VAL A 552 31.10 1.15 17.78
C VAL A 552 30.16 0.79 16.65
N PHE A 553 30.47 -0.29 15.96
CA PHE A 553 29.55 -0.96 15.05
C PHE A 553 29.02 -2.20 15.75
N PHE A 554 27.71 -2.26 15.95
CA PHE A 554 27.08 -3.43 16.56
C PHE A 554 27.06 -4.62 15.60
N SER A 555 26.77 -4.37 14.31
CA SER A 555 26.71 -5.41 13.29
C SER A 555 27.14 -4.89 11.91
N ASN A 556 27.03 -5.74 10.89
CA ASN A 556 27.26 -5.41 9.48
C ASN A 556 26.05 -4.82 8.74
N ARG A 557 24.93 -4.56 9.40
CA ARG A 557 23.68 -4.05 8.80
C ARG A 557 23.89 -2.84 7.89
N LEU A 558 24.54 -1.78 8.42
CA LEU A 558 24.68 -0.52 7.69
C LEU A 558 25.80 -0.58 6.65
N TYR A 559 27.02 -0.94 7.06
CA TYR A 559 28.15 -1.02 6.11
C TYR A 559 28.01 -2.15 5.08
N GLY A 560 27.18 -3.17 5.34
CA GLY A 560 26.81 -4.21 4.38
C GLY A 560 25.74 -3.78 3.37
N THR A 561 25.06 -2.66 3.63
CA THR A 561 23.94 -2.16 2.82
C THR A 561 24.26 -0.86 2.10
N ILE A 562 24.74 0.15 2.81
CA ILE A 562 24.91 1.52 2.31
C ILE A 562 25.83 1.59 1.06
N PRO A 563 27.01 0.95 1.03
CA PRO A 563 27.90 0.98 -0.13
C PRO A 563 27.31 0.42 -1.43
N ARG A 564 26.27 -0.42 -1.34
CA ARG A 564 25.59 -1.00 -2.51
C ARG A 564 24.59 -0.04 -3.16
N LEU A 565 24.43 1.15 -2.59
CA LEU A 565 23.51 2.19 -3.04
C LEU A 565 24.27 3.50 -3.32
N PRO A 566 25.29 3.47 -4.20
CA PRO A 566 26.15 4.64 -4.48
C PRO A 566 25.37 5.82 -5.05
N GLU A 567 24.21 5.59 -5.67
CA GLU A 567 23.31 6.64 -6.15
C GLU A 567 22.71 7.48 -5.02
N ARG A 568 22.61 6.92 -3.81
CA ARG A 568 22.02 7.58 -2.64
C ARG A 568 23.06 7.95 -1.59
N TYR A 569 24.14 7.17 -1.49
CA TYR A 569 25.14 7.29 -0.42
C TYR A 569 26.61 7.36 -0.88
N PRO A 570 26.98 8.18 -1.86
CA PRO A 570 28.36 8.26 -2.35
C PRO A 570 29.34 8.79 -1.27
N ILE A 571 28.91 9.73 -0.43
CA ILE A 571 29.71 10.31 0.66
C ILE A 571 29.87 9.29 1.79
N THR A 572 28.76 8.64 2.18
CA THR A 572 28.80 7.66 3.29
C THR A 572 29.56 6.39 2.89
N THR A 573 29.57 6.02 1.61
CA THR A 573 30.41 4.93 1.08
C THR A 573 31.90 5.25 1.28
N ALA A 574 32.34 6.44 0.87
CA ALA A 574 33.72 6.90 1.08
C ALA A 574 34.09 6.96 2.57
N TYR A 575 33.14 7.33 3.45
CA TYR A 575 33.35 7.27 4.90
C TYR A 575 33.74 5.87 5.37
N TYR A 576 33.03 4.81 4.98
CA TYR A 576 33.36 3.44 5.40
C TYR A 576 34.73 2.97 4.86
N GLU A 577 35.03 3.27 3.60
CA GLU A 577 36.32 2.91 2.98
C GLU A 577 37.50 3.57 3.71
N LEU A 578 37.38 4.86 4.01
CA LEU A 578 38.41 5.63 4.71
C LEU A 578 38.52 5.22 6.19
N LEU A 579 37.39 4.88 6.83
CA LEU A 579 37.38 4.37 8.20
C LEU A 579 38.14 3.03 8.29
N PHE A 580 37.82 2.06 7.42
CA PHE A 580 38.42 0.72 7.46
C PHE A 580 39.90 0.70 7.06
N THR A 581 40.34 1.69 6.27
CA THR A 581 41.76 1.89 5.96
C THR A 581 42.51 2.73 7.00
N GLY A 582 41.82 3.25 8.03
CA GLY A 582 42.39 4.07 9.11
C GLY A 582 42.73 5.51 8.69
N GLN A 583 42.30 5.94 7.51
CA GLN A 583 42.59 7.27 6.97
C GLN A 583 41.81 8.38 7.70
N LEU A 584 40.71 8.06 8.38
CA LEU A 584 39.96 8.99 9.22
C LEU A 584 40.55 9.16 10.64
N GLY A 585 41.69 8.53 10.94
CA GLY A 585 42.35 8.65 12.24
C GLY A 585 41.88 7.66 13.32
N PHE A 586 40.97 6.76 12.94
CA PHE A 586 40.49 5.65 13.75
C PHE A 586 41.27 4.37 13.45
N GLN A 587 41.46 3.54 14.47
CA GLN A 587 42.05 2.20 14.36
C GLN A 587 41.12 1.19 15.02
N LEU A 588 40.95 0.01 14.42
CA LEU A 588 40.24 -1.09 15.06
C LEU A 588 41.03 -1.54 16.29
N ASP A 589 40.44 -1.36 17.47
CA ASP A 589 41.08 -1.64 18.77
C ASP A 589 40.62 -2.98 19.34
N ALA A 590 39.35 -3.34 19.10
CA ALA A 590 38.78 -4.64 19.45
C ALA A 590 37.70 -5.08 18.46
N HIS A 591 37.50 -6.38 18.35
CA HIS A 591 36.39 -7.00 17.61
C HIS A 591 35.90 -8.22 18.38
N PHE A 592 34.60 -8.49 18.28
CA PHE A 592 33.94 -9.61 18.94
C PHE A 592 32.99 -10.25 17.93
N GLU A 593 33.11 -11.55 17.74
CA GLU A 593 32.30 -12.32 16.82
C GLU A 593 32.17 -13.76 17.31
N SER A 594 30.98 -14.33 17.10
CA SER A 594 30.70 -15.74 17.37
C SER A 594 30.22 -16.39 16.07
N TYR A 595 30.65 -17.63 15.84
CA TYR A 595 30.29 -18.41 14.66
C TYR A 595 29.82 -19.79 15.07
N PRO A 596 28.94 -20.45 14.27
CA PRO A 596 28.70 -21.87 14.44
C PRO A 596 30.02 -22.64 14.33
N GLU A 597 30.48 -23.22 15.44
CA GLU A 597 31.73 -23.96 15.52
C GLU A 597 31.51 -25.33 16.19
N LEU A 598 32.12 -26.37 15.63
CA LEU A 598 32.20 -27.68 16.25
C LEU A 598 33.52 -28.37 15.90
N LEU A 599 34.23 -28.89 16.91
CA LEU A 599 35.49 -29.63 16.74
C LEU A 599 36.56 -28.86 15.93
N GLY A 600 36.64 -27.53 16.08
CA GLY A 600 37.59 -26.66 15.38
C GLY A 600 37.22 -26.36 13.92
N VAL A 601 36.00 -26.68 13.50
CA VAL A 601 35.43 -26.31 12.19
C VAL A 601 34.40 -25.21 12.38
N GLY A 602 34.71 -24.00 11.91
CA GLY A 602 33.84 -22.81 11.99
C GLY A 602 33.14 -22.52 10.66
N PHE A 603 31.87 -22.13 10.73
CA PHE A 603 31.07 -21.70 9.57
C PHE A 603 30.90 -20.18 9.58
N VAL A 604 31.59 -19.47 8.68
CA VAL A 604 31.66 -18.00 8.71
C VAL A 604 30.89 -17.37 7.56
N ASP A 605 30.33 -16.19 7.82
CA ASP A 605 29.72 -15.34 6.82
C ASP A 605 30.70 -14.31 6.25
N ASP A 606 30.43 -13.84 5.04
CA ASP A 606 31.19 -12.78 4.38
C ASP A 606 30.45 -11.44 4.44
N THR A 607 30.95 -10.54 5.29
CA THR A 607 30.37 -9.22 5.52
C THR A 607 30.96 -8.11 4.65
N PHE A 608 32.05 -8.37 3.90
CA PHE A 608 32.84 -7.32 3.26
C PHE A 608 32.84 -7.39 1.72
N SER A 609 32.81 -8.59 1.12
CA SER A 609 32.89 -8.70 -0.34
C SER A 609 31.63 -8.18 -1.06
N ARG A 610 30.44 -8.46 -0.52
CA ARG A 610 29.16 -8.03 -1.11
C ARG A 610 29.03 -6.50 -1.20
N PRO A 611 29.36 -5.69 -0.17
CA PRO A 611 29.38 -4.24 -0.29
C PRO A 611 30.62 -3.67 -1.01
N GLY A 612 31.57 -4.51 -1.44
CA GLY A 612 32.80 -4.04 -2.10
C GLY A 612 33.81 -3.38 -1.16
N LEU A 613 33.70 -3.59 0.15
CA LEU A 613 34.58 -2.99 1.15
C LEU A 613 35.79 -3.89 1.45
N SER A 614 36.95 -3.29 1.73
CA SER A 614 38.08 -4.04 2.28
C SER A 614 37.91 -4.21 3.80
N ALA A 615 38.15 -5.41 4.32
CA ALA A 615 38.16 -5.62 5.76
C ALA A 615 39.15 -4.68 6.46
N PRO A 616 38.84 -4.20 7.69
CA PRO A 616 39.78 -3.42 8.51
C PRO A 616 41.14 -4.10 8.59
N VAL A 617 42.23 -3.33 8.56
CA VAL A 617 43.59 -3.85 8.46
C VAL A 617 43.90 -4.93 9.50
N ALA A 618 43.41 -4.75 10.74
CA ALA A 618 43.62 -5.68 11.84
C ALA A 618 42.82 -7.00 11.74
N LEU A 619 41.78 -7.06 10.90
CA LEU A 619 40.98 -8.27 10.65
C LEU A 619 41.43 -9.07 9.43
N ARG A 620 42.37 -8.54 8.63
CA ARG A 620 42.84 -9.21 7.42
C ARG A 620 43.66 -10.45 7.80
N GLY A 621 43.15 -11.63 7.45
CA GLY A 621 43.78 -12.92 7.77
C GLY A 621 43.44 -13.46 9.16
N PHE A 622 42.43 -12.90 9.83
CA PHE A 622 41.83 -13.51 11.01
C PHE A 622 41.09 -14.80 10.58
N GLU A 623 41.40 -15.91 11.24
CA GLU A 623 40.65 -17.17 11.11
C GLU A 623 40.06 -17.53 12.48
N PRO A 624 38.73 -17.54 12.64
CA PRO A 624 38.10 -17.77 13.95
C PRO A 624 38.31 -19.20 14.45
N SER A 625 38.46 -20.17 13.53
CA SER A 625 38.64 -21.57 13.87
C SER A 625 39.77 -22.20 13.02
N PRO A 626 40.42 -23.29 13.50
CA PRO A 626 41.49 -23.98 12.78
C PRO A 626 41.15 -24.40 11.35
N LEU A 627 39.87 -24.71 11.09
CA LEU A 627 39.33 -24.89 9.74
C LEU A 627 38.10 -24.00 9.58
N THR A 628 38.19 -23.01 8.70
CA THR A 628 37.10 -22.07 8.43
C THR A 628 36.42 -22.37 7.10
N LEU A 629 35.09 -22.52 7.11
CA LEU A 629 34.25 -22.68 5.93
C LEU A 629 33.43 -21.40 5.68
N ASN A 630 33.83 -20.61 4.69
CA ASN A 630 33.09 -19.43 4.27
C ASN A 630 31.87 -19.83 3.43
N LEU A 631 30.67 -19.50 3.92
CA LEU A 631 29.40 -19.84 3.26
C LEU A 631 28.84 -18.69 2.39
N GLY A 632 29.57 -17.58 2.27
CA GLY A 632 29.17 -16.36 1.59
C GLY A 632 28.44 -15.41 2.53
N PHE A 633 27.68 -14.45 1.99
CA PHE A 633 26.94 -13.51 2.82
C PHE A 633 25.67 -14.16 3.44
N ALA A 634 25.40 -13.82 4.69
CA ALA A 634 24.15 -14.13 5.37
C ALA A 634 23.11 -13.03 5.15
N ASP A 635 21.83 -13.42 5.16
CA ASP A 635 20.74 -12.47 5.34
C ASP A 635 20.92 -11.76 6.69
N GLU A 636 20.72 -10.45 6.73
CA GLU A 636 20.94 -9.67 7.96
C GLU A 636 20.07 -10.19 9.10
N SER A 637 18.82 -10.57 8.83
CA SER A 637 17.92 -11.11 9.86
C SER A 637 18.34 -12.46 10.44
N PHE A 638 19.36 -13.09 9.85
CA PHE A 638 19.91 -14.36 10.32
C PHE A 638 21.12 -14.19 11.24
N SER A 639 21.99 -13.19 11.04
CA SER A 639 23.26 -13.10 11.79
C SER A 639 23.37 -11.92 12.76
N VAL A 640 22.61 -10.84 12.58
CA VAL A 640 22.85 -9.59 13.34
C VAL A 640 22.24 -9.54 14.74
N TYR A 641 21.59 -10.61 15.21
CA TYR A 641 20.88 -10.60 16.49
C TYR A 641 21.52 -11.47 17.56
N ASP A 642 21.71 -12.76 17.30
CA ASP A 642 22.24 -13.74 18.25
C ASP A 642 23.77 -13.89 18.17
N HIS A 643 24.37 -13.56 17.04
CA HIS A 643 25.82 -13.62 16.83
C HIS A 643 26.33 -12.48 15.93
N PRO A 644 26.09 -11.20 16.30
CA PRO A 644 26.53 -10.08 15.47
C PRO A 644 28.05 -9.92 15.45
N LYS A 645 28.57 -9.30 14.38
CA LYS A 645 29.98 -8.89 14.28
C LYS A 645 30.16 -7.48 14.84
N VAL A 646 30.66 -7.39 16.07
CA VAL A 646 30.87 -6.12 16.77
C VAL A 646 32.28 -5.60 16.54
N LEU A 647 32.42 -4.37 16.06
CA LEU A 647 33.70 -3.71 15.81
C LEU A 647 33.84 -2.45 16.65
N ILE A 648 34.97 -2.30 17.36
CA ILE A 648 35.28 -1.12 18.16
C ILE A 648 36.49 -0.41 17.59
N PHE A 649 36.27 0.80 17.09
CA PHE A 649 37.30 1.67 16.59
C PHE A 649 37.65 2.74 17.63
N ARG A 650 38.94 2.96 17.86
CA ARG A 650 39.45 4.01 18.73
C ARG A 650 39.98 5.18 17.90
N ASN A 651 39.66 6.40 18.32
CA ASN A 651 40.18 7.61 17.70
C ASN A 651 41.60 7.91 18.20
N VAL A 652 42.62 7.53 17.40
CA VAL A 652 44.03 7.65 17.78
C VAL A 652 44.61 9.01 17.36
N ARG A 653 44.16 9.56 16.22
CA ARG A 653 44.74 10.79 15.64
C ARG A 653 43.97 12.07 15.96
N ARG A 654 42.69 11.99 16.35
CA ARG A 654 41.82 13.12 16.70
C ARG A 654 41.88 14.29 15.70
N PHE A 655 41.56 14.00 14.44
CA PHE A 655 41.52 15.03 13.41
C PHE A 655 40.42 16.07 13.65
N ALA A 656 40.64 17.28 13.15
CA ALA A 656 39.65 18.35 13.19
C ALA A 656 38.47 18.05 12.25
N PRO A 657 37.25 18.56 12.52
CA PRO A 657 36.04 18.24 11.76
C PRO A 657 36.15 18.55 10.26
N ASP A 658 36.82 19.65 9.92
CA ASP A 658 37.05 20.11 8.55
C ASP A 658 37.99 19.18 7.78
N VAL A 659 39.04 18.69 8.44
CA VAL A 659 39.95 17.69 7.86
C VAL A 659 39.19 16.42 7.52
N ILE A 660 38.40 15.88 8.46
CA ILE A 660 37.59 14.67 8.26
C ILE A 660 36.61 14.87 7.09
N SER A 661 35.84 15.96 7.13
CA SER A 661 34.83 16.25 6.10
C SER A 661 35.45 16.41 4.71
N ASN A 662 36.58 17.11 4.60
CA ASN A 662 37.29 17.30 3.35
C ASN A 662 37.90 16.00 2.82
N THR A 663 38.47 15.15 3.69
CA THR A 663 39.01 13.84 3.28
C THR A 663 37.92 12.94 2.72
N ILE A 664 36.75 12.88 3.37
CA ILE A 664 35.59 12.11 2.89
C ILE A 664 35.10 12.69 1.56
N SER A 665 34.86 14.01 1.49
CA SER A 665 34.36 14.66 0.28
C SER A 665 35.29 14.46 -0.92
N ASN A 666 36.61 14.60 -0.73
CA ASN A 666 37.60 14.47 -1.80
C ASN A 666 37.78 13.03 -2.29
N SER A 667 37.38 12.03 -1.48
CA SER A 667 37.47 10.61 -1.82
C SER A 667 36.14 10.03 -2.30
N SER A 668 35.12 10.87 -2.47
CA SER A 668 33.77 10.49 -2.90
C SER A 668 33.50 10.94 -4.34
N ASP A 669 32.50 10.33 -4.98
CA ASP A 669 32.02 10.74 -6.31
C ASP A 669 31.15 12.02 -6.29
N GLY A 670 31.14 12.76 -5.17
CA GLY A 670 30.32 13.95 -4.96
C GLY A 670 28.92 13.62 -4.39
N PHE A 671 28.09 14.65 -4.16
CA PHE A 671 26.73 14.45 -3.65
C PHE A 671 25.79 13.94 -4.75
N PRO A 672 24.77 13.13 -4.42
CA PRO A 672 23.76 12.69 -5.39
C PRO A 672 23.14 13.85 -6.18
N VAL A 673 22.82 13.61 -7.46
CA VAL A 673 22.21 14.65 -8.34
C VAL A 673 20.92 15.21 -7.75
N ALA A 674 20.10 14.40 -7.08
CA ALA A 674 18.87 14.87 -6.41
C ALA A 674 19.15 15.85 -5.25
N SER A 675 20.22 15.61 -4.47
CA SER A 675 20.65 16.54 -3.42
C SER A 675 21.32 17.80 -3.97
N VAL A 676 21.96 17.71 -5.14
CA VAL A 676 22.50 18.87 -5.86
C VAL A 676 21.38 19.68 -6.51
N ILE A 677 20.35 19.03 -7.08
CA ILE A 677 19.16 19.69 -7.61
C ILE A 677 18.39 20.38 -6.48
N ALA A 678 18.26 19.77 -5.29
CA ALA A 678 17.64 20.42 -4.14
C ALA A 678 18.42 21.69 -3.69
N LEU A 679 19.75 21.70 -3.88
CA LEU A 679 20.61 22.87 -3.63
C LEU A 679 20.62 23.88 -4.80
N ASP A 680 20.52 23.41 -6.04
CA ASP A 680 20.47 24.22 -7.26
C ASP A 680 19.07 24.82 -7.45
N SER A 681 17.99 24.19 -6.98
CA SER A 681 16.65 24.79 -6.90
C SER A 681 16.63 25.94 -5.90
N GLU A 682 17.39 25.84 -4.80
CA GLU A 682 17.59 26.97 -3.89
C GLU A 682 18.50 28.08 -4.49
N ALA A 683 19.39 27.74 -5.43
CA ALA A 683 20.37 28.67 -5.99
C ALA A 683 20.01 29.25 -7.38
N GLN A 684 19.11 28.63 -8.15
CA GLN A 684 18.76 29.03 -9.53
C GLN A 684 17.34 29.63 -9.69
N ASP A 685 16.40 29.44 -8.77
CA ASP A 685 15.00 29.86 -8.97
C ASP A 685 14.70 31.36 -8.76
N GLY A 686 15.73 32.20 -8.55
CA GLY A 686 15.53 33.62 -8.24
C GLY A 686 15.23 34.57 -9.42
N LYS A 687 14.89 34.11 -10.64
CA LYS A 687 14.77 35.02 -11.81
C LYS A 687 13.61 34.83 -12.82
N GLY A 688 12.77 33.80 -12.72
CA GLY A 688 11.65 33.57 -13.67
C GLY A 688 10.33 34.29 -13.32
N LEU A 689 10.03 34.43 -12.03
CA LEU A 689 8.73 34.91 -11.53
C LEU A 689 8.73 36.38 -11.09
N MET A 690 9.82 37.12 -11.32
CA MET A 690 9.94 38.51 -10.93
C MET A 690 9.20 39.45 -11.90
N LEU A 691 8.56 40.50 -11.38
CA LEU A 691 7.99 41.54 -12.23
C LEU A 691 9.11 42.34 -12.91
N SER A 692 8.90 42.72 -14.18
CA SER A 692 9.74 43.74 -14.81
C SER A 692 9.57 45.08 -14.09
N ALA A 693 10.57 45.96 -14.15
CA ALA A 693 10.49 47.29 -13.51
C ALA A 693 9.27 48.09 -13.99
N GLU A 694 8.97 48.03 -15.29
CA GLU A 694 7.79 48.66 -15.90
C GLU A 694 6.47 48.07 -15.38
N ASN A 695 6.37 46.74 -15.30
CA ASN A 695 5.18 46.10 -14.75
C ASN A 695 5.03 46.37 -13.25
N ALA A 696 6.12 46.39 -12.49
CA ALA A 696 6.09 46.73 -11.06
C ALA A 696 5.59 48.17 -10.83
N GLU A 697 6.06 49.13 -11.61
CA GLU A 697 5.56 50.52 -11.57
C GLU A 697 4.09 50.61 -11.99
N SER A 698 3.67 49.88 -13.02
CA SER A 698 2.27 49.77 -13.45
C SER A 698 1.36 49.18 -12.37
N GLN A 699 1.81 48.14 -11.65
CA GLN A 699 1.06 47.54 -10.54
C GLN A 699 1.00 48.48 -9.32
N GLN A 700 2.08 49.21 -9.02
CA GLN A 700 2.13 50.17 -7.90
C GLN A 700 1.26 51.41 -8.16
N SER A 701 1.13 51.83 -9.41
CA SER A 701 0.28 52.95 -9.82
C SER A 701 -1.21 52.61 -10.00
N GLY A 702 -1.60 51.34 -9.77
CA GLY A 702 -2.91 50.73 -10.01
C GLY A 702 -4.11 51.20 -9.16
N GLY A 703 -4.17 52.48 -8.78
CA GLY A 703 -5.27 53.05 -8.02
C GLY A 703 -5.31 52.66 -6.54
N THR A 704 -6.18 53.33 -5.79
CA THR A 704 -6.43 53.08 -4.37
C THR A 704 -7.68 52.21 -4.17
N TRP A 705 -7.82 51.58 -2.99
CA TRP A 705 -9.02 50.80 -2.65
C TRP A 705 -10.32 51.60 -2.81
N THR A 706 -10.27 52.91 -2.53
CA THR A 706 -11.41 53.82 -2.69
C THR A 706 -11.79 54.11 -4.15
N ASP A 707 -10.88 53.86 -5.10
CA ASP A 707 -11.17 53.99 -6.53
C ASP A 707 -11.94 52.78 -7.07
N ILE A 708 -11.72 51.61 -6.47
CA ILE A 708 -12.34 50.34 -6.84
C ILE A 708 -13.64 50.11 -6.07
N VAL A 709 -13.63 50.43 -4.78
CA VAL A 709 -14.68 50.10 -3.82
C VAL A 709 -15.22 51.37 -3.18
N ARG A 710 -16.55 51.55 -3.23
CA ARG A 710 -17.22 52.73 -2.65
C ARG A 710 -18.13 52.29 -1.50
N ALA A 711 -17.60 52.33 -0.27
CA ALA A 711 -18.30 51.83 0.92
C ALA A 711 -19.66 52.50 1.18
N ASP A 712 -19.87 53.74 0.70
CA ASP A 712 -21.11 54.51 0.86
C ASP A 712 -22.17 54.28 -0.24
N SER A 713 -21.84 53.48 -1.26
CA SER A 713 -22.69 53.19 -2.42
C SER A 713 -23.96 52.41 -2.05
N TRP A 714 -24.98 52.49 -2.90
CA TRP A 714 -26.20 51.68 -2.73
C TRP A 714 -25.91 50.17 -2.86
N THR A 715 -24.89 49.80 -3.64
CA THR A 715 -24.48 48.40 -3.81
C THR A 715 -23.91 47.83 -2.52
N ASN A 716 -23.20 48.60 -1.69
CA ASN A 716 -22.77 48.15 -0.36
C ASN A 716 -23.91 48.17 0.68
N ARG A 717 -24.96 48.98 0.48
CA ARG A 717 -26.17 48.96 1.36
C ARG A 717 -27.06 47.76 1.09
N LEU A 718 -27.16 47.31 -0.16
CA LEU A 718 -27.96 46.17 -0.60
C LEU A 718 -27.12 45.19 -1.43
N PRO A 719 -26.05 44.59 -0.84
CA PRO A 719 -25.03 43.86 -1.59
C PRO A 719 -25.57 42.59 -2.23
N VAL A 720 -26.49 41.90 -1.56
CA VAL A 720 -27.17 40.70 -2.09
C VAL A 720 -27.92 41.00 -3.38
N ILE A 721 -28.68 42.11 -3.42
CA ILE A 721 -29.50 42.50 -4.57
C ILE A 721 -28.58 42.95 -5.72
N ALA A 722 -27.60 43.79 -5.43
CA ALA A 722 -26.64 44.26 -6.43
C ALA A 722 -25.87 43.11 -7.08
N TRP A 723 -25.41 42.14 -6.28
CA TRP A 723 -24.70 40.96 -6.77
C TRP A 723 -25.57 40.11 -7.69
N LEU A 724 -26.80 39.78 -7.27
CA LEU A 724 -27.75 39.02 -8.11
C LEU A 724 -28.08 39.75 -9.41
N LEU A 725 -28.29 41.07 -9.38
CA LEU A 725 -28.55 41.85 -10.59
C LEU A 725 -27.42 41.77 -11.62
N VAL A 726 -26.15 41.73 -11.17
CA VAL A 726 -25.01 41.57 -12.08
C VAL A 726 -24.93 40.13 -12.62
N VAL A 727 -25.15 39.12 -11.77
CA VAL A 727 -25.22 37.72 -12.23
C VAL A 727 -26.31 37.53 -13.28
N GLU A 728 -27.52 38.06 -13.03
CA GLU A 728 -28.63 38.02 -13.98
C GLU A 728 -28.35 38.84 -15.24
N GLY A 729 -27.72 40.00 -15.10
CA GLY A 729 -27.31 40.83 -16.23
C GLY A 729 -26.35 40.09 -17.16
N PHE A 730 -25.32 39.44 -16.59
CA PHE A 730 -24.38 38.63 -17.36
C PHE A 730 -25.06 37.41 -18.01
N ALA A 731 -26.00 36.78 -17.31
CA ALA A 731 -26.78 35.67 -17.85
C ALA A 731 -27.65 36.10 -19.04
N LEU A 732 -28.35 37.23 -18.94
CA LEU A 732 -29.17 37.77 -20.03
C LEU A 732 -28.33 38.13 -21.25
N LEU A 733 -27.13 38.69 -21.03
CA LEU A 733 -26.18 38.95 -22.12
C LEU A 733 -25.67 37.66 -22.74
N ALA A 734 -25.41 36.60 -21.98
CA ALA A 734 -24.94 35.34 -22.54
C ALA A 734 -26.07 34.48 -23.12
N PHE A 735 -27.33 34.71 -22.77
CA PHE A 735 -28.44 33.85 -23.16
C PHE A 735 -28.58 33.67 -24.68
N PRO A 736 -28.46 34.70 -25.54
CA PRO A 736 -28.51 34.48 -26.99
C PRO A 736 -27.38 33.58 -27.52
N ILE A 737 -26.20 33.64 -26.91
CA ILE A 737 -25.07 32.74 -27.23
C ILE A 737 -25.37 31.34 -26.73
N ALA A 738 -25.81 31.20 -25.48
CA ALA A 738 -26.24 29.94 -24.89
C ALA A 738 -27.35 29.28 -25.73
N PHE A 739 -28.33 30.05 -26.20
CA PHE A 739 -29.42 29.58 -27.05
C PHE A 739 -28.93 28.96 -28.36
N VAL A 740 -27.85 29.49 -28.94
CA VAL A 740 -27.19 28.93 -30.14
C VAL A 740 -26.43 27.65 -29.81
N VAL A 741 -25.62 27.68 -28.75
CA VAL A 741 -24.75 26.57 -28.33
C VAL A 741 -25.58 25.37 -27.87
N PHE A 742 -26.53 25.61 -26.97
CA PHE A 742 -27.43 24.62 -26.38
C PHE A 742 -28.72 24.44 -27.16
N ARG A 743 -28.76 24.83 -28.45
CA ARG A 743 -29.91 24.62 -29.33
C ARG A 743 -30.42 23.17 -29.34
N PRO A 744 -29.60 22.12 -29.22
CA PRO A 744 -30.11 20.74 -29.15
C PRO A 744 -30.80 20.37 -27.84
N LEU A 745 -30.62 21.18 -26.78
CA LEU A 745 -31.15 20.91 -25.45
C LEU A 745 -32.56 21.52 -25.29
N PRO A 746 -33.49 20.82 -24.61
CA PRO A 746 -34.83 21.33 -24.32
C PRO A 746 -34.90 22.71 -23.65
N ASP A 747 -34.02 23.02 -22.70
CA ASP A 747 -34.04 24.29 -21.96
C ASP A 747 -33.25 25.44 -22.61
N ARG A 748 -32.58 25.16 -23.75
CA ARG A 748 -31.72 26.10 -24.48
C ARG A 748 -30.59 26.70 -23.64
N GLY A 749 -30.23 26.06 -22.53
CA GLY A 749 -29.15 26.45 -21.64
C GLY A 749 -29.42 27.71 -20.81
N TRP A 750 -30.66 27.95 -20.37
CA TRP A 750 -30.98 29.12 -19.52
C TRP A 750 -30.11 29.22 -18.27
N LEU A 751 -29.98 28.15 -17.47
CA LEU A 751 -29.11 28.19 -16.28
C LEU A 751 -27.62 28.11 -16.62
N PHE A 752 -27.25 27.40 -17.70
CA PHE A 752 -25.87 27.43 -18.21
C PHE A 752 -25.44 28.83 -18.65
N ALA A 753 -26.38 29.69 -19.09
CA ALA A 753 -26.08 31.07 -19.46
C ALA A 753 -25.53 31.90 -18.29
N LYS A 754 -25.88 31.58 -17.04
CA LYS A 754 -25.36 32.28 -15.86
C LYS A 754 -23.85 32.05 -15.68
N ALA A 755 -23.42 30.78 -15.73
CA ALA A 755 -22.01 30.42 -15.66
C ALA A 755 -21.25 30.87 -16.92
N LEU A 756 -21.85 30.69 -18.10
CA LEU A 756 -21.26 31.12 -19.37
C LEU A 756 -21.10 32.64 -19.44
N GLY A 757 -22.04 33.42 -18.91
CA GLY A 757 -21.97 34.87 -18.88
C GLY A 757 -20.84 35.38 -17.99
N LEU A 758 -20.70 34.82 -16.78
CA LEU A 758 -19.57 35.12 -15.91
C LEU A 758 -18.23 34.79 -16.60
N LEU A 759 -18.14 33.64 -17.27
CA LEU A 759 -16.95 33.22 -17.99
C LEU A 759 -16.62 34.15 -19.17
N LEU A 760 -17.60 34.48 -20.01
CA LEU A 760 -17.37 35.27 -21.22
C LEU A 760 -17.03 36.73 -20.91
N VAL A 761 -17.72 37.34 -19.94
CA VAL A 761 -17.36 38.69 -19.48
C VAL A 761 -15.96 38.65 -18.87
N GLY A 762 -15.70 37.72 -17.96
CA GLY A 762 -14.37 37.54 -17.38
C GLY A 762 -13.28 37.35 -18.43
N LEU A 763 -13.48 36.49 -19.42
CA LEU A 763 -12.52 36.23 -20.50
C LEU A 763 -12.19 37.50 -21.29
N ILE A 764 -13.20 38.29 -21.68
CA ILE A 764 -12.94 39.54 -22.41
C ILE A 764 -12.15 40.51 -21.53
N VAL A 765 -12.56 40.70 -20.27
CA VAL A 765 -11.86 41.60 -19.33
C VAL A 765 -10.41 41.17 -19.11
N TRP A 766 -10.18 39.87 -18.96
CA TRP A 766 -8.83 39.34 -18.76
C TRP A 766 -7.96 39.43 -19.98
N LEU A 767 -8.49 39.20 -21.18
CA LEU A 767 -7.72 39.41 -22.41
C LEU A 767 -7.32 40.88 -22.55
N LEU A 768 -8.22 41.81 -22.25
CA LEU A 768 -7.91 43.25 -22.24
C LEU A 768 -6.79 43.58 -21.23
N ALA A 769 -6.84 42.99 -20.03
CA ALA A 769 -5.84 43.22 -18.98
C ALA A 769 -4.51 42.50 -19.22
N SER A 770 -4.53 41.29 -19.77
CA SER A 770 -3.33 40.46 -20.05
C SER A 770 -2.55 40.96 -21.26
N PHE A 771 -3.24 41.47 -22.28
CA PHE A 771 -2.59 42.18 -23.39
C PHE A 771 -2.28 43.64 -23.08
N GLN A 772 -2.58 44.11 -21.86
CA GLN A 772 -2.40 45.49 -21.42
C GLN A 772 -3.08 46.53 -22.33
N TRP A 773 -4.16 46.16 -23.02
CA TRP A 773 -4.97 47.07 -23.82
C TRP A 773 -5.81 48.02 -22.94
N MET A 774 -6.23 47.53 -21.77
CA MET A 774 -6.92 48.32 -20.75
C MET A 774 -6.52 47.84 -19.36
N ALA A 775 -6.48 48.75 -18.39
CA ALA A 775 -6.32 48.39 -16.98
C ALA A 775 -7.53 47.61 -16.46
N PHE A 776 -7.29 46.60 -15.62
CA PHE A 776 -8.33 45.85 -14.93
C PHE A 776 -9.11 46.75 -13.98
N SER A 777 -10.32 47.12 -14.41
CA SER A 777 -11.11 48.19 -13.81
C SER A 777 -12.59 48.07 -14.20
N GLN A 778 -13.47 48.81 -13.54
CA GLN A 778 -14.89 48.93 -13.92
C GLN A 778 -15.08 49.33 -15.40
N ALA A 779 -14.17 50.12 -15.98
CA ALA A 779 -14.22 50.50 -17.39
C ALA A 779 -14.02 49.29 -18.32
N SER A 780 -13.04 48.43 -18.02
CA SER A 780 -12.81 47.19 -18.78
C SER A 780 -13.99 46.22 -18.70
N VAL A 781 -14.64 46.11 -17.53
CA VAL A 781 -15.88 45.33 -17.34
C VAL A 781 -17.01 45.90 -18.20
N SER A 782 -17.17 47.23 -18.22
CA SER A 782 -18.19 47.91 -19.03
C SER A 782 -17.98 47.65 -20.53
N VAL A 783 -16.72 47.68 -21.01
CA VAL A 783 -16.39 47.34 -22.40
C VAL A 783 -16.74 45.89 -22.72
N ALA A 784 -16.41 44.94 -21.84
CA ALA A 784 -16.77 43.54 -22.02
C ALA A 784 -18.28 43.33 -22.11
N VAL A 785 -19.05 43.99 -21.25
CA VAL A 785 -20.53 43.99 -21.28
C VAL A 785 -21.04 44.55 -22.61
N VAL A 786 -20.49 45.67 -23.10
CA VAL A 786 -20.90 46.28 -24.38
C VAL A 786 -20.57 45.37 -25.57
N VAL A 787 -19.39 44.77 -25.60
CA VAL A 787 -18.99 43.80 -26.65
C VAL A 787 -19.96 42.62 -26.66
N LEU A 788 -20.23 42.03 -25.49
CA LEU A 788 -21.14 40.90 -25.37
C LEU A 788 -22.58 41.28 -25.72
N PHE A 789 -23.01 42.50 -25.38
CA PHE A 789 -24.30 43.06 -25.77
C PHE A 789 -24.44 43.13 -27.29
N PHE A 790 -23.45 43.66 -28.02
CA PHE A 790 -23.52 43.73 -29.48
C PHE A 790 -23.56 42.36 -30.14
N VAL A 791 -22.74 41.41 -29.69
CA VAL A 791 -22.78 40.02 -30.16
C VAL A 791 -24.17 39.43 -29.96
N SER A 792 -24.76 39.68 -28.80
CA SER A 792 -26.07 39.16 -28.42
C SER A 792 -27.22 39.80 -29.17
N VAL A 793 -27.17 41.11 -29.43
CA VAL A 793 -28.11 41.81 -30.30
C VAL A 793 -28.08 41.25 -31.72
N LEU A 794 -26.89 40.99 -32.28
CA LEU A 794 -26.76 40.38 -33.61
C LEU A 794 -27.37 38.98 -33.66
N LEU A 795 -27.18 38.17 -32.60
CA LEU A 795 -27.77 36.83 -32.50
C LEU A 795 -29.29 36.88 -32.32
N VAL A 796 -29.80 37.78 -31.48
CA VAL A 796 -31.24 38.01 -31.30
C VAL A 796 -31.88 38.50 -32.58
N ALA A 797 -31.26 39.43 -33.32
CA ALA A 797 -31.76 39.89 -34.61
C ALA A 797 -31.90 38.74 -35.61
N LYS A 798 -30.96 37.78 -35.60
CA LYS A 798 -30.98 36.59 -36.48
C LYS A 798 -31.94 35.50 -36.02
N GLN A 799 -32.20 35.37 -34.72
CA GLN A 799 -33.02 34.28 -34.13
C GLN A 799 -34.25 34.78 -33.38
N ARG A 800 -34.72 35.99 -33.68
CA ARG A 800 -35.79 36.68 -32.95
C ARG A 800 -37.03 35.83 -32.75
N ASP A 801 -37.53 35.23 -33.84
CA ASP A 801 -38.77 34.47 -33.82
C ASP A 801 -38.61 33.19 -32.99
N ALA A 802 -37.48 32.49 -33.15
CA ALA A 802 -37.18 31.27 -32.41
C ALA A 802 -37.02 31.51 -30.89
N ILE A 803 -36.33 32.60 -30.51
CA ILE A 803 -36.17 32.98 -29.10
C ILE A 803 -37.52 33.39 -28.51
N LYS A 804 -38.29 34.22 -29.22
CA LYS A 804 -39.62 34.67 -28.76
C LYS A 804 -40.58 33.49 -28.58
N GLU A 805 -40.65 32.60 -29.56
CA GLU A 805 -41.47 31.39 -29.50
C GLU A 805 -41.06 30.51 -28.31
N PHE A 806 -39.76 30.28 -28.13
CA PHE A 806 -39.24 29.51 -27.00
C PHE A 806 -39.64 30.13 -25.65
N LEU A 807 -39.44 31.44 -25.47
CA LEU A 807 -39.79 32.13 -24.23
C LEU A 807 -41.29 32.02 -23.94
N VAL A 808 -42.15 32.19 -24.95
CA VAL A 808 -43.61 32.09 -24.78
C VAL A 808 -44.05 30.65 -24.46
N LEU A 809 -43.43 29.63 -25.07
CA LEU A 809 -43.80 28.23 -24.83
C LEU A 809 -43.27 27.69 -23.49
N HIS A 810 -42.09 28.15 -23.06
CA HIS A 810 -41.37 27.58 -21.93
C HIS A 810 -41.28 28.51 -20.70
N TRP A 811 -41.98 29.65 -20.66
CA TRP A 811 -41.87 30.62 -19.57
C TRP A 811 -42.03 30.00 -18.18
N LYS A 812 -42.96 29.04 -17.99
CA LYS A 812 -43.15 28.36 -16.69
C LYS A 812 -41.91 27.57 -16.28
N ALA A 813 -41.31 26.83 -17.20
CA ALA A 813 -40.11 26.04 -16.94
C ALA A 813 -38.90 26.95 -16.65
N LEU A 814 -38.78 28.07 -17.38
CA LEU A 814 -37.75 29.08 -17.15
C LEU A 814 -37.93 29.76 -15.78
N THR A 815 -39.15 30.13 -15.41
CA THR A 815 -39.45 30.68 -14.08
C THR A 815 -39.13 29.68 -12.97
N ILE A 816 -39.45 28.39 -13.15
CA ILE A 816 -39.09 27.35 -12.16
C ILE A 816 -37.57 27.22 -12.05
N ALA A 817 -36.85 27.16 -13.18
CA ALA A 817 -35.39 27.10 -13.19
C ALA A 817 -34.78 28.32 -12.46
N GLU A 818 -35.35 29.50 -12.65
CA GLU A 818 -34.93 30.73 -11.99
C GLU A 818 -35.19 30.70 -10.48
N VAL A 819 -36.38 30.25 -10.07
CA VAL A 819 -36.70 30.05 -8.65
C VAL A 819 -35.74 29.04 -8.02
N VAL A 820 -35.36 27.98 -8.72
CA VAL A 820 -34.38 26.99 -8.24
C VAL A 820 -33.01 27.63 -8.03
N PHE A 821 -32.53 28.43 -8.98
CA PHE A 821 -31.26 29.14 -8.85
C PHE A 821 -31.25 30.12 -7.67
N ILE A 822 -32.28 30.97 -7.58
CA ILE A 822 -32.41 31.96 -6.50
C ILE A 822 -32.57 31.26 -5.14
N ALA A 823 -33.36 30.19 -5.06
CA ALA A 823 -33.53 29.42 -3.84
C ALA A 823 -32.22 28.77 -3.38
N ALA A 824 -31.44 28.19 -4.31
CA ALA A 824 -30.12 27.63 -3.99
C ALA A 824 -29.16 28.71 -3.48
N PHE A 825 -29.13 29.88 -4.12
CA PHE A 825 -28.32 31.02 -3.69
C PHE A 825 -28.72 31.50 -2.29
N LEU A 826 -30.02 31.73 -2.05
CA LEU A 826 -30.51 32.23 -0.76
C LEU A 826 -30.34 31.20 0.37
N ALA A 827 -30.56 29.92 0.09
CA ALA A 827 -30.34 28.85 1.06
C ALA A 827 -28.88 28.82 1.51
N PHE A 828 -27.95 28.88 0.57
CA PHE A 828 -26.52 28.86 0.90
C PHE A 828 -26.05 30.18 1.54
N LEU A 829 -26.66 31.31 1.17
CA LEU A 829 -26.42 32.59 1.83
C LEU A 829 -26.82 32.53 3.31
N VAL A 830 -27.96 31.93 3.65
CA VAL A 830 -28.40 31.76 5.05
C VAL A 830 -27.39 30.89 5.83
N ILE A 831 -26.86 29.83 5.21
CA ILE A 831 -25.78 29.02 5.80
C ILE A 831 -24.54 29.88 6.04
N ARG A 832 -24.12 30.66 5.04
CA ARG A 832 -22.94 31.55 5.15
C ARG A 832 -23.11 32.60 6.24
N MET A 833 -24.32 33.16 6.40
CA MET A 833 -24.66 34.12 7.46
C MET A 833 -24.49 33.57 8.88
N ALA A 834 -24.55 32.24 9.06
CA ALA A 834 -24.34 31.62 10.36
C ALA A 834 -22.86 31.62 10.81
N ASN A 835 -21.91 31.76 9.88
CA ASN A 835 -20.48 31.76 10.18
C ASN A 835 -19.68 32.65 9.21
N PRO A 836 -19.96 33.96 9.05
CA PRO A 836 -19.41 34.82 7.98
C PRO A 836 -17.89 35.05 8.07
N ASP A 837 -17.25 34.60 9.14
CA ASP A 837 -15.84 34.86 9.42
C ASP A 837 -14.91 34.30 8.33
N LEU A 838 -13.78 34.99 8.15
CA LEU A 838 -12.69 34.63 7.22
C LEU A 838 -11.59 33.80 7.90
N TRP A 839 -11.88 33.28 9.10
CA TRP A 839 -10.98 32.43 9.87
C TRP A 839 -11.79 31.48 10.74
N HIS A 840 -11.40 30.20 10.83
CA HIS A 840 -12.00 29.26 11.75
C HIS A 840 -11.14 29.14 13.03
N PRO A 841 -11.62 29.59 14.22
CA PRO A 841 -10.80 29.76 15.42
C PRO A 841 -10.06 28.51 15.91
N TYR A 842 -10.65 27.33 15.75
CA TYR A 842 -10.15 26.08 16.34
C TYR A 842 -9.36 25.18 15.38
N ARG A 843 -9.51 25.39 14.07
CA ARG A 843 -9.00 24.45 13.04
C ARG A 843 -8.20 25.12 11.92
N GLY A 844 -8.18 26.45 11.87
CA GLY A 844 -7.56 27.18 10.76
C GLY A 844 -8.30 26.96 9.43
N GLY A 845 -7.62 27.23 8.32
CA GLY A 845 -8.13 27.10 6.95
C GLY A 845 -7.35 28.00 5.99
N GLU A 846 -7.65 27.92 4.70
CA GLU A 846 -6.91 28.64 3.65
C GLU A 846 -7.57 29.98 3.26
N LYS A 847 -8.73 30.31 3.82
CA LYS A 847 -9.43 31.59 3.57
C LYS A 847 -8.55 32.85 3.67
N PRO A 848 -7.59 32.98 4.61
CA PRO A 848 -6.71 34.14 4.63
C PRO A 848 -5.82 34.23 3.38
N MET A 849 -5.31 33.09 2.90
CA MET A 849 -4.54 33.01 1.66
C MET A 849 -5.43 33.34 0.46
N ASP A 850 -6.61 32.72 0.35
CA ASP A 850 -7.54 33.00 -0.75
C ASP A 850 -7.97 34.47 -0.77
N PHE A 851 -8.22 35.07 0.40
CA PHE A 851 -8.55 36.49 0.51
C PHE A 851 -7.37 37.39 0.13
N ALA A 852 -6.14 37.00 0.46
CA ALA A 852 -4.94 37.70 0.00
C ALA A 852 -4.81 37.64 -1.52
N TYR A 853 -5.05 36.47 -2.14
CA TYR A 853 -5.03 36.28 -3.58
C TYR A 853 -6.13 37.07 -4.28
N LEU A 854 -7.36 37.05 -3.76
CA LEU A 854 -8.46 37.86 -4.25
C LEU A 854 -8.11 39.35 -4.25
N ASN A 855 -7.56 39.85 -3.14
CA ASN A 855 -7.18 41.25 -3.02
C ASN A 855 -6.01 41.62 -3.93
N ALA A 856 -5.05 40.71 -4.11
CA ALA A 856 -3.94 40.90 -5.06
C ALA A 856 -4.45 41.01 -6.50
N VAL A 857 -5.32 40.08 -6.92
CA VAL A 857 -5.94 40.08 -8.25
C VAL A 857 -6.80 41.32 -8.44
N LEU A 858 -7.63 41.67 -7.46
CA LEU A 858 -8.53 42.82 -7.52
C LEU A 858 -7.79 44.14 -7.70
N LYS A 859 -6.64 44.30 -7.03
CA LYS A 859 -5.82 45.53 -7.09
C LYS A 859 -4.86 45.55 -8.27
N SER A 860 -4.63 44.42 -8.95
CA SER A 860 -3.67 44.36 -10.05
C SER A 860 -4.17 45.14 -11.28
N THR A 861 -3.34 46.02 -11.84
CA THR A 861 -3.65 46.82 -13.05
C THR A 861 -3.67 45.96 -14.31
N SER A 862 -2.73 45.02 -14.41
CA SER A 862 -2.59 44.08 -15.53
C SER A 862 -2.35 42.66 -15.01
N MET A 863 -2.44 41.67 -15.91
CA MET A 863 -2.24 40.26 -15.57
C MET A 863 -0.92 39.76 -16.18
N PRO A 864 -0.17 38.87 -15.50
CA PRO A 864 -0.50 38.19 -14.24
C PRO A 864 -0.49 39.12 -13.01
N PRO A 865 -1.26 38.79 -11.96
CA PRO A 865 -1.37 39.60 -10.76
C PRO A 865 -0.09 39.57 -9.92
N TYR A 866 0.19 40.64 -9.16
CA TYR A 866 1.37 40.70 -8.28
C TYR A 866 1.27 39.73 -7.11
N ASP A 867 2.42 39.28 -6.59
CA ASP A 867 2.50 38.40 -5.43
C ASP A 867 2.17 39.16 -4.11
N PRO A 868 1.13 38.73 -3.34
CA PRO A 868 0.74 39.39 -2.08
C PRO A 868 1.73 39.21 -0.92
N TRP A 869 2.73 38.33 -1.06
CA TRP A 869 3.74 38.02 -0.03
C TRP A 869 5.01 38.86 -0.15
N PHE A 870 4.95 39.98 -0.87
CA PHE A 870 6.04 40.96 -1.02
C PHE A 870 7.32 40.39 -1.69
N GLY A 871 7.21 39.29 -2.44
CA GLY A 871 8.33 38.69 -3.17
C GLY A 871 8.85 39.51 -4.36
N GLY A 872 8.14 40.59 -4.76
CA GLY A 872 8.48 41.41 -5.92
C GLY A 872 8.15 40.77 -7.28
N GLY A 873 7.53 39.59 -7.26
CA GLY A 873 7.09 38.82 -8.43
C GLY A 873 5.59 38.86 -8.69
N TYR A 874 5.14 37.96 -9.57
CA TYR A 874 3.72 37.70 -9.85
C TYR A 874 3.30 36.32 -9.37
N ILE A 875 1.99 36.11 -9.18
CA ILE A 875 1.43 34.85 -8.70
C ILE A 875 1.58 33.76 -9.77
N ASN A 876 2.38 32.73 -9.49
CA ASN A 876 2.46 31.50 -10.29
C ASN A 876 1.46 30.43 -9.81
N TYR A 877 0.17 30.73 -9.89
CA TYR A 877 -0.92 29.91 -9.35
C TYR A 877 -2.20 30.01 -10.20
N TYR A 878 -3.20 29.18 -9.93
CA TYR A 878 -4.51 29.18 -10.61
C TYR A 878 -5.44 30.32 -10.13
N TYR A 879 -5.08 31.56 -10.46
CA TYR A 879 -5.77 32.77 -9.96
C TYR A 879 -7.12 33.07 -10.66
N TRP A 880 -7.53 32.30 -11.68
CA TRP A 880 -8.67 32.67 -12.54
C TRP A 880 -10.01 32.71 -11.82
N GLY A 881 -10.25 31.80 -10.87
CA GLY A 881 -11.47 31.86 -10.07
C GLY A 881 -11.57 33.15 -9.25
N GLN A 882 -10.44 33.56 -8.64
CA GLN A 882 -10.35 34.83 -7.92
C GLN A 882 -10.54 36.03 -8.87
N PHE A 883 -10.05 35.93 -10.12
CA PHE A 883 -10.28 36.95 -11.15
C PHE A 883 -11.76 37.11 -11.51
N LEU A 884 -12.53 36.02 -11.59
CA LEU A 884 -13.97 36.10 -11.82
C LEU A 884 -14.70 36.78 -10.66
N ILE A 885 -14.31 36.51 -9.41
CA ILE A 885 -14.84 37.21 -8.23
C ILE A 885 -14.45 38.70 -8.28
N ALA A 886 -13.18 39.02 -8.57
CA ALA A 886 -12.71 40.39 -8.70
C ALA A 886 -13.44 41.16 -9.82
N THR A 887 -13.80 40.50 -10.92
CA THR A 887 -14.61 41.07 -12.00
C THR A 887 -16.01 41.46 -11.50
N MET A 888 -16.62 40.63 -10.63
CA MET A 888 -17.89 40.96 -9.97
C MET A 888 -17.74 42.13 -8.99
N ILE A 889 -16.60 42.23 -8.30
CA ILE A 889 -16.30 43.37 -7.42
C ILE A 889 -16.15 44.65 -8.25
N HIS A 890 -15.40 44.65 -9.35
CA HIS A 890 -15.30 45.81 -10.26
C HIS A 890 -16.65 46.20 -10.87
N ALA A 891 -17.54 45.23 -11.11
CA ALA A 891 -18.90 45.49 -11.62
C ALA A 891 -19.81 46.16 -10.57
N THR A 892 -19.69 45.76 -9.31
CA THR A 892 -20.62 46.15 -8.22
C THR A 892 -20.07 47.22 -7.28
N GLY A 893 -18.76 47.33 -7.14
CA GLY A 893 -18.08 48.15 -6.13
C GLY A 893 -18.29 47.68 -4.68
N ILE A 894 -18.69 46.43 -4.46
CA ILE A 894 -18.93 45.85 -3.13
C ILE A 894 -17.60 45.59 -2.41
N ASN A 895 -17.54 45.85 -1.10
CA ASN A 895 -16.33 45.60 -0.31
C ASN A 895 -15.91 44.11 -0.38
N PRO A 896 -14.60 43.80 -0.50
CA PRO A 896 -14.13 42.41 -0.69
C PRO A 896 -14.52 41.45 0.43
N ASP A 897 -14.57 41.92 1.68
CA ASP A 897 -14.99 41.18 2.88
C ASP A 897 -16.46 40.71 2.80
N ILE A 898 -17.32 41.52 2.18
CA ILE A 898 -18.71 41.15 1.87
C ILE A 898 -18.78 40.30 0.59
N ALA A 899 -18.02 40.66 -0.44
CA ALA A 899 -18.08 40.01 -1.75
C ALA A 899 -17.68 38.52 -1.69
N ILE A 900 -16.67 38.15 -0.92
CA ILE A 900 -16.26 36.74 -0.73
C ILE A 900 -17.39 35.90 -0.11
N ASN A 901 -18.19 36.50 0.78
CA ASN A 901 -19.36 35.88 1.39
C ASN A 901 -20.55 35.72 0.42
N LEU A 902 -20.58 36.47 -0.69
CA LEU A 902 -21.56 36.33 -1.77
C LEU A 902 -21.07 35.43 -2.92
N ALA A 903 -19.75 35.36 -3.11
CA ALA A 903 -19.12 34.51 -4.12
C ALA A 903 -19.37 33.03 -3.86
N VAL A 904 -19.24 32.56 -2.60
CA VAL A 904 -19.47 31.14 -2.26
C VAL A 904 -20.91 30.71 -2.58
N PRO A 905 -21.98 31.40 -2.12
CA PRO A 905 -23.35 31.11 -2.55
C PRO A 905 -23.58 31.21 -4.06
N MET A 906 -22.89 32.13 -4.75
CA MET A 906 -22.96 32.23 -6.21
C MET A 906 -22.41 30.96 -6.89
N PHE A 907 -21.20 30.51 -6.53
CA PHE A 907 -20.63 29.28 -7.09
C PHE A 907 -21.47 28.04 -6.75
N PHE A 908 -22.04 27.97 -5.54
CA PHE A 908 -22.99 26.92 -5.17
C PHE A 908 -24.23 26.93 -6.07
N ALA A 909 -24.88 28.09 -6.24
CA ALA A 909 -26.08 28.23 -7.05
C ALA A 909 -25.80 27.98 -8.54
N LEU A 910 -24.65 28.40 -9.05
CA LEU A 910 -24.21 28.10 -10.42
C LEU A 910 -24.00 26.60 -10.61
N THR A 911 -23.37 25.92 -9.65
CA THR A 911 -23.14 24.47 -9.69
C THR A 911 -24.47 23.73 -9.63
N PHE A 912 -25.33 24.04 -8.65
CA PHE A 912 -26.64 23.43 -8.50
C PHE A 912 -27.51 23.66 -9.75
N GLY A 913 -27.54 24.89 -10.28
CA GLY A 913 -28.29 25.24 -11.48
C GLY A 913 -27.78 24.56 -12.74
N ALA A 914 -26.46 24.44 -12.91
CA ALA A 914 -25.85 23.72 -14.03
C ALA A 914 -26.18 22.21 -13.97
N VAL A 915 -26.14 21.59 -12.80
CA VAL A 915 -26.52 20.18 -12.62
C VAL A 915 -28.02 19.99 -12.86
N TYR A 916 -28.86 20.88 -12.30
CA TYR A 916 -30.29 20.88 -12.56
C TYR A 916 -30.58 20.91 -14.07
N SER A 917 -29.94 21.82 -14.80
CA SER A 917 -30.11 21.96 -16.25
C SER A 917 -29.62 20.70 -16.99
N LEU A 918 -28.46 20.15 -16.62
CA LEU A 918 -27.93 18.93 -17.24
C LEU A 918 -28.91 17.76 -17.12
N VAL A 919 -29.38 17.49 -15.90
CA VAL A 919 -30.27 16.35 -15.61
C VAL A 919 -31.68 16.61 -16.15
N TYR A 920 -32.20 17.83 -16.05
CA TYR A 920 -33.46 18.24 -16.65
C TYR A 920 -33.47 17.96 -18.16
N ASN A 921 -32.40 18.35 -18.87
CA ASN A 921 -32.30 18.15 -20.32
C ASN A 921 -32.23 16.67 -20.71
N LEU A 922 -31.58 15.82 -19.93
CA LEU A 922 -31.57 14.37 -20.14
C LEU A 922 -32.95 13.75 -19.91
N ALA A 923 -33.63 14.14 -18.82
CA ALA A 923 -34.96 13.63 -18.48
C ALA A 923 -36.01 14.09 -19.49
N GLU A 924 -36.03 15.39 -19.83
CA GLU A 924 -36.97 15.95 -20.81
C GLU A 924 -36.69 15.43 -22.22
N GLY A 925 -35.42 15.31 -22.62
CA GLY A 925 -35.03 14.73 -23.90
C GLY A 925 -35.49 13.27 -24.05
N THR A 926 -35.45 12.50 -22.97
CA THR A 926 -35.95 11.12 -22.92
C THR A 926 -37.47 11.09 -23.00
N ARG A 927 -38.16 11.93 -22.21
CA ARG A 927 -39.62 12.04 -22.18
C ARG A 927 -40.20 12.40 -23.54
N LEU A 928 -39.56 13.31 -24.28
CA LEU A 928 -40.00 13.72 -25.62
C LEU A 928 -39.81 12.63 -26.69
N ARG A 929 -38.95 11.63 -26.46
CA ARG A 929 -38.66 10.54 -27.43
C ARG A 929 -39.47 9.27 -27.20
N LEU A 930 -39.90 8.99 -25.96
CA LEU A 930 -40.71 7.82 -25.65
C LEU A 930 -42.18 8.06 -26.03
N GLN A 931 -42.80 7.13 -26.78
CA GLN A 931 -44.25 7.10 -26.92
C GLN A 931 -44.88 6.78 -25.55
N PRO A 932 -46.02 7.37 -25.18
CA PRO A 932 -46.66 7.11 -23.90
C PRO A 932 -47.13 5.65 -23.84
N SER A 933 -46.30 4.77 -23.30
CA SER A 933 -46.66 3.38 -23.02
C SER A 933 -47.32 3.28 -21.65
N ALA A 934 -48.30 2.38 -21.54
CA ALA A 934 -49.21 2.26 -20.39
C ALA A 934 -48.56 1.77 -19.08
N PHE A 935 -47.27 1.45 -19.07
CA PHE A 935 -46.54 1.02 -17.88
C PHE A 935 -45.10 1.58 -17.90
N GLY A 936 -44.92 2.74 -17.29
CA GLY A 936 -43.60 3.33 -17.07
C GLY A 936 -43.71 4.56 -16.17
N PHE A 937 -42.94 4.58 -15.08
CA PHE A 937 -42.89 5.71 -14.15
C PHE A 937 -42.62 7.02 -14.90
N HIS A 938 -43.59 7.94 -14.91
CA HIS A 938 -43.43 9.27 -15.50
C HIS A 938 -42.65 10.13 -14.49
N VAL A 939 -41.32 10.08 -14.55
CA VAL A 939 -40.48 10.94 -13.72
C VAL A 939 -40.55 12.37 -14.26
N SER A 940 -41.01 13.31 -13.43
CA SER A 940 -41.04 14.74 -13.78
C SER A 940 -39.61 15.23 -14.03
N PRO A 941 -39.31 15.82 -15.21
CA PRO A 941 -37.97 16.37 -15.50
C PRO A 941 -37.50 17.42 -14.48
N ILE A 942 -38.45 18.16 -13.90
CA ILE A 942 -38.17 19.15 -12.84
C ILE A 942 -37.69 18.43 -11.57
N LEU A 943 -38.39 17.36 -11.15
CA LEU A 943 -37.97 16.58 -9.99
C LEU A 943 -36.65 15.85 -10.23
N ALA A 944 -36.41 15.38 -11.46
CA ALA A 944 -35.13 14.79 -11.84
C ALA A 944 -34.00 15.83 -11.76
N GLY A 945 -34.20 17.04 -12.27
CA GLY A 945 -33.25 18.14 -12.14
C GLY A 945 -32.95 18.50 -10.69
N LEU A 946 -33.98 18.62 -9.85
CA LEU A 946 -33.84 18.90 -8.41
C LEU A 946 -33.09 17.78 -7.69
N ALA A 947 -33.42 16.53 -7.98
CA ALA A 947 -32.72 15.38 -7.44
C ALA A 947 -31.24 15.42 -7.87
N GLY A 948 -30.95 15.65 -9.15
CA GLY A 948 -29.58 15.78 -9.66
C GLY A 948 -28.78 16.84 -8.89
N GLY A 949 -29.35 18.04 -8.71
CA GLY A 949 -28.74 19.11 -7.94
C GLY A 949 -28.45 18.72 -6.49
N LEU A 950 -29.40 18.05 -5.82
CA LEU A 950 -29.23 17.57 -4.45
C LEU A 950 -28.17 16.46 -4.35
N PHE A 951 -28.18 15.48 -5.25
CA PHE A 951 -27.22 14.38 -5.24
C PHE A 951 -25.79 14.89 -5.45
N VAL A 952 -25.57 15.81 -6.40
CA VAL A 952 -24.23 16.30 -6.71
C VAL A 952 -23.75 17.37 -5.72
N ALA A 953 -24.57 18.39 -5.45
CA ALA A 953 -24.13 19.56 -4.69
C ALA A 953 -24.32 19.45 -3.18
N VAL A 954 -25.17 18.54 -2.69
CA VAL A 954 -25.51 18.39 -1.26
C VAL A 954 -25.09 17.04 -0.70
N LEU A 955 -25.54 15.93 -1.31
CA LEU A 955 -25.22 14.59 -0.82
C LEU A 955 -23.75 14.23 -1.12
N GLY A 956 -23.27 14.49 -2.34
CA GLY A 956 -21.91 14.18 -2.73
C GLY A 956 -21.67 12.67 -2.79
N ASN A 957 -20.91 12.15 -1.82
CA ASN A 957 -20.63 10.72 -1.66
C ASN A 957 -21.66 10.04 -0.73
N LEU A 958 -21.63 8.71 -0.61
CA LEU A 958 -22.59 7.94 0.20
C LEU A 958 -22.15 7.73 1.65
N ASP A 959 -20.92 8.07 2.04
CA ASP A 959 -20.38 7.84 3.39
C ASP A 959 -21.21 8.54 4.45
N GLY A 960 -21.70 9.77 4.21
CA GLY A 960 -22.64 10.41 5.13
C GLY A 960 -23.93 9.60 5.34
N ALA A 961 -24.44 8.93 4.30
CA ALA A 961 -25.58 8.02 4.45
C ALA A 961 -25.19 6.73 5.18
N VAL A 962 -23.96 6.24 5.00
CA VAL A 962 -23.40 5.11 5.74
C VAL A 962 -23.31 5.46 7.24
N GLN A 963 -22.72 6.60 7.60
CA GLN A 963 -22.62 7.08 8.98
C GLN A 963 -24.01 7.22 9.64
N LEU A 964 -25.00 7.72 8.91
CA LEU A 964 -26.38 7.76 9.42
C LEU A 964 -26.97 6.36 9.63
N SER A 965 -26.70 5.43 8.72
CA SER A 965 -27.15 4.04 8.85
C SER A 965 -26.45 3.30 10.01
N GLU A 966 -25.16 3.56 10.21
CA GLU A 966 -24.37 3.10 11.36
C GLU A 966 -24.98 3.66 12.64
N GLY A 967 -25.25 4.98 12.70
CA GLY A 967 -25.87 5.60 13.86
C GLY A 967 -27.27 5.08 14.18
N VAL A 968 -28.09 4.82 13.15
CA VAL A 968 -29.41 4.18 13.32
C VAL A 968 -29.26 2.75 13.81
N TYR A 969 -28.31 1.99 13.26
CA TYR A 969 -28.02 0.63 13.71
C TYR A 969 -27.59 0.62 15.18
N ARG A 970 -26.68 1.51 15.58
CA ARG A 970 -26.25 1.70 16.96
C ARG A 970 -27.43 2.03 17.90
N ALA A 971 -28.27 2.98 17.50
CA ALA A 971 -29.41 3.40 18.30
C ALA A 971 -30.51 2.33 18.44
N VAL A 972 -30.81 1.62 17.35
CA VAL A 972 -31.98 0.71 17.29
C VAL A 972 -31.60 -0.73 17.63
N VAL A 973 -30.43 -1.20 17.19
CA VAL A 973 -30.00 -2.59 17.34
C VAL A 973 -29.12 -2.76 18.57
N GLU A 974 -28.17 -1.85 18.80
CA GLU A 974 -27.22 -1.95 19.92
C GLU A 974 -27.71 -1.23 21.19
N GLY A 975 -28.71 -0.35 21.07
CA GLY A 975 -29.27 0.40 22.20
C GLY A 975 -28.35 1.48 22.77
N VAL A 976 -27.30 1.87 22.01
CA VAL A 976 -26.33 2.91 22.38
C VAL A 976 -26.60 4.20 21.60
N PRO A 977 -26.15 5.38 22.06
CA PRO A 977 -26.30 6.61 21.30
C PRO A 977 -25.74 6.49 19.88
N ALA A 978 -26.38 7.16 18.91
CA ALA A 978 -26.05 7.06 17.48
C ALA A 978 -24.62 7.49 17.10
N GLY A 979 -23.83 8.01 18.04
CA GLY A 979 -22.52 8.61 17.79
C GLY A 979 -22.61 10.02 17.21
N GLU A 980 -21.46 10.66 17.03
CA GLU A 980 -21.35 11.94 16.34
C GLU A 980 -21.19 11.71 14.83
N PHE A 981 -21.77 12.60 14.02
CA PHE A 981 -21.56 12.59 12.58
C PHE A 981 -20.19 13.18 12.28
N ASP A 982 -19.26 12.36 11.78
CA ASP A 982 -17.93 12.81 11.41
C ASP A 982 -17.95 13.45 10.02
N PHE A 983 -18.06 14.79 10.04
CA PHE A 983 -18.03 15.62 8.85
C PHE A 983 -16.73 15.49 8.03
N TRP A 984 -15.61 15.09 8.65
CA TRP A 984 -14.28 15.04 8.01
C TRP A 984 -13.96 13.67 7.41
N ARG A 985 -14.49 12.58 7.99
CA ARG A 985 -14.38 11.24 7.41
C ARG A 985 -14.76 11.23 5.93
N SER A 986 -15.87 11.91 5.60
CA SER A 986 -16.37 11.97 4.22
C SER A 986 -15.49 12.78 3.26
N SER A 987 -14.50 13.55 3.73
CA SER A 987 -13.54 14.30 2.90
C SER A 987 -12.11 13.76 2.98
N ARG A 988 -11.92 12.60 3.61
CA ARG A 988 -10.63 11.91 3.79
C ARG A 988 -10.76 10.43 3.40
N MET A 989 -11.20 10.20 2.16
CA MET A 989 -11.48 8.86 1.65
C MET A 989 -10.22 8.05 1.35
N MET A 990 -9.07 8.72 1.17
CA MET A 990 -7.79 8.04 0.97
C MET A 990 -7.13 7.77 2.33
N PRO A 991 -6.62 6.55 2.58
CA PRO A 991 -5.87 6.25 3.79
C PRO A 991 -4.63 7.16 3.87
N PRO A 992 -4.23 7.61 5.07
CA PRO A 992 -3.03 8.41 5.23
C PRO A 992 -1.79 7.56 4.91
N ASP A 993 -1.13 7.82 3.79
CA ASP A 993 0.18 7.26 3.47
C ASP A 993 1.22 8.34 3.76
N PRO A 994 2.17 8.20 4.71
CA PRO A 994 3.17 9.23 4.94
C PRO A 994 3.91 9.60 3.64
N PRO A 995 3.84 10.86 3.20
CA PRO A 995 3.50 12.05 4.00
C PRO A 995 2.03 12.55 3.97
N GLY A 996 1.16 11.95 3.18
CA GLY A 996 -0.19 12.37 2.83
C GLY A 996 -1.29 12.21 3.88
N ASN A 997 -1.96 13.32 4.17
CA ASN A 997 -3.39 13.35 4.49
C ASN A 997 -4.12 13.86 3.24
N GLU A 998 -4.19 13.07 2.18
CA GLU A 998 -4.79 13.53 0.92
C GLU A 998 -6.26 13.95 1.12
N ILE A 999 -6.58 15.10 0.57
CA ILE A 999 -7.88 15.75 0.74
C ILE A 999 -8.79 15.38 -0.44
N THR A 1000 -9.88 14.66 -0.18
CA THR A 1000 -10.88 14.26 -1.18
C THR A 1000 -12.23 14.94 -0.91
N GLU A 1001 -12.30 16.25 -1.07
CA GLU A 1001 -13.53 17.00 -0.78
C GLU A 1001 -14.63 16.69 -1.80
N PHE A 1002 -15.86 16.52 -1.31
CA PHE A 1002 -17.06 16.52 -2.12
C PHE A 1002 -17.68 17.92 -2.14
N PRO A 1003 -18.56 18.25 -3.12
CA PRO A 1003 -19.05 19.61 -3.32
C PRO A 1003 -19.62 20.26 -2.05
N PHE A 1004 -20.50 19.60 -1.31
CA PHE A 1004 -21.09 20.19 -0.11
C PHE A 1004 -20.07 20.45 1.00
N PHE A 1005 -19.09 19.55 1.18
CA PHE A 1005 -18.00 19.76 2.13
C PHE A 1005 -17.25 21.05 1.82
N THR A 1006 -16.81 21.21 0.57
CA THR A 1006 -16.02 22.39 0.19
C THR A 1006 -16.84 23.68 0.31
N PHE A 1007 -18.11 23.66 -0.09
CA PHE A 1007 -18.98 24.83 0.03
C PHE A 1007 -19.26 25.16 1.50
N LEU A 1008 -19.48 24.17 2.37
CA LEU A 1008 -19.74 24.39 3.79
C LEU A 1008 -18.48 24.87 4.53
N PHE A 1009 -17.31 24.31 4.20
CA PHE A 1009 -16.03 24.80 4.72
C PHE A 1009 -15.79 26.25 4.27
N SER A 1010 -16.23 26.59 3.05
CA SER A 1010 -16.27 27.94 2.47
C SER A 1010 -14.89 28.56 2.23
N ASP A 1011 -13.92 27.74 1.82
CA ASP A 1011 -12.62 28.20 1.29
C ASP A 1011 -12.81 28.36 -0.22
N PRO A 1012 -12.76 29.58 -0.79
CA PRO A 1012 -12.94 29.79 -2.22
C PRO A 1012 -11.67 29.39 -2.99
N HIS A 1013 -11.25 28.15 -2.79
CA HIS A 1013 -10.11 27.53 -3.44
C HIS A 1013 -10.48 27.11 -4.87
N ALA A 1014 -9.47 26.82 -5.69
CA ALA A 1014 -9.61 26.47 -7.10
C ALA A 1014 -10.67 25.41 -7.41
N HIS A 1015 -10.62 24.28 -6.71
CA HIS A 1015 -11.52 23.16 -6.99
C HIS A 1015 -12.99 23.53 -6.73
N LEU A 1016 -13.29 24.34 -5.72
CA LEU A 1016 -14.64 24.86 -5.46
C LEU A 1016 -15.11 25.76 -6.61
N MET A 1017 -14.28 26.72 -7.02
CA MET A 1017 -14.62 27.68 -8.07
C MET A 1017 -14.73 27.04 -9.45
N ALA A 1018 -14.07 25.89 -9.67
CA ALA A 1018 -14.11 25.15 -10.92
C ALA A 1018 -15.44 24.40 -11.15
N LEU A 1019 -16.14 23.97 -10.08
CA LEU A 1019 -17.35 23.12 -10.14
C LEU A 1019 -18.43 23.57 -11.15
N PRO A 1020 -18.86 24.84 -11.22
CA PRO A 1020 -19.89 25.20 -12.20
C PRO A 1020 -19.40 25.11 -13.65
N PHE A 1021 -18.09 25.30 -13.88
CA PHE A 1021 -17.49 25.26 -15.21
C PHE A 1021 -17.19 23.82 -15.66
N THR A 1022 -16.89 22.92 -14.72
CA THR A 1022 -16.79 21.49 -15.02
C THR A 1022 -18.14 20.92 -15.45
N VAL A 1023 -19.24 21.29 -14.76
CA VAL A 1023 -20.59 20.88 -15.17
C VAL A 1023 -21.03 21.58 -16.46
N LEU A 1024 -20.66 22.85 -16.68
CA LEU A 1024 -20.85 23.54 -17.96
C LEU A 1024 -20.15 22.81 -19.11
N SER A 1025 -18.93 22.30 -18.90
CA SER A 1025 -18.20 21.48 -19.88
C SER A 1025 -18.98 20.22 -20.27
N LEU A 1026 -19.59 19.53 -19.29
CA LEU A 1026 -20.47 18.39 -19.54
C LEU A 1026 -21.72 18.80 -20.32
N GLY A 1027 -22.33 19.93 -19.97
CA GLY A 1027 -23.49 20.48 -20.67
C GLY A 1027 -23.19 20.79 -22.15
N VAL A 1028 -22.06 21.44 -22.44
CA VAL A 1028 -21.65 21.76 -23.82
C VAL A 1028 -21.30 20.47 -24.57
N SER A 1029 -20.64 19.52 -23.90
CA SER A 1029 -20.33 18.18 -24.46
C SER A 1029 -21.61 17.43 -24.87
N LEU A 1030 -22.65 17.46 -24.03
CA LEU A 1030 -23.96 16.89 -24.35
C LEU A 1030 -24.60 17.60 -25.55
N ALA A 1031 -24.50 18.93 -25.63
CA ALA A 1031 -25.00 19.72 -26.76
C ALA A 1031 -24.23 19.43 -28.07
N VAL A 1032 -22.94 19.08 -28.00
CA VAL A 1032 -22.14 18.63 -29.16
C VAL A 1032 -22.65 17.29 -29.65
N VAL A 1033 -22.82 16.30 -28.77
CA VAL A 1033 -23.31 14.96 -29.10
C VAL A 1033 -24.70 15.03 -29.72
N LEU A 1034 -25.67 15.64 -29.04
CA LEU A 1034 -27.05 15.73 -29.52
C LEU A 1034 -27.14 16.59 -30.80
N GLY A 1035 -26.27 17.59 -30.89
CA GLY A 1035 -26.11 18.45 -32.05
C GLY A 1035 -25.67 17.73 -33.32
N ALA A 1036 -24.78 16.75 -33.18
CA ALA A 1036 -24.31 15.92 -34.28
C ALA A 1036 -25.42 14.95 -34.74
N VAL A 1037 -26.17 14.37 -33.80
CA VAL A 1037 -27.27 13.44 -34.09
C VAL A 1037 -28.47 14.11 -34.79
N SER A 1038 -28.76 15.37 -34.46
CA SER A 1038 -29.87 16.11 -35.09
C SER A 1038 -29.58 16.60 -36.52
N ARG A 1039 -28.43 16.25 -37.10
CA ARG A 1039 -28.10 16.60 -38.49
C ARG A 1039 -28.98 15.81 -39.46
N ARG A 1040 -29.60 16.50 -40.41
CA ARG A 1040 -30.06 15.85 -41.65
C ARG A 1040 -28.83 15.42 -42.43
N ALA A 1041 -28.84 14.20 -42.96
CA ALA A 1041 -27.72 13.55 -43.67
C ALA A 1041 -27.19 14.31 -44.91
N TRP A 1042 -27.71 15.49 -45.25
CA TRP A 1042 -27.37 16.27 -46.44
C TRP A 1042 -26.53 17.54 -46.18
N ASP A 1043 -26.33 17.96 -44.93
CA ASP A 1043 -25.43 19.09 -44.60
C ASP A 1043 -23.99 18.57 -44.39
N SER A 1044 -23.22 18.50 -45.47
CA SER A 1044 -21.84 17.98 -45.49
C SER A 1044 -20.78 18.99 -45.01
N GLY A 1045 -21.17 20.22 -44.65
CA GLY A 1045 -20.29 21.31 -44.24
C GLY A 1045 -20.18 21.52 -42.72
N TRP A 1046 -19.14 22.24 -42.31
CA TRP A 1046 -18.91 22.67 -40.93
C TRP A 1046 -19.82 23.87 -40.62
N GLY A 1047 -21.06 23.58 -40.22
CA GLY A 1047 -22.04 24.62 -39.94
C GLY A 1047 -21.60 25.57 -38.81
N ILE A 1048 -21.94 26.85 -38.91
CA ILE A 1048 -21.62 27.90 -37.92
C ILE A 1048 -22.05 27.50 -36.48
N SER A 1049 -23.17 26.79 -36.34
CA SER A 1049 -23.67 26.30 -35.04
C SER A 1049 -22.80 25.20 -34.42
N GLU A 1050 -22.15 24.37 -35.24
CA GLU A 1050 -21.17 23.40 -34.76
C GLU A 1050 -19.88 24.09 -34.34
N MET A 1051 -19.37 25.02 -35.16
CA MET A 1051 -18.19 25.80 -34.79
C MET A 1051 -18.41 26.60 -33.50
N ALA A 1052 -19.59 27.19 -33.32
CA ALA A 1052 -19.95 27.87 -32.07
C ALA A 1052 -19.93 26.94 -30.85
N ARG A 1053 -20.38 25.68 -31.00
CA ARG A 1053 -20.33 24.67 -29.93
C ARG A 1053 -18.90 24.21 -29.62
N LEU A 1054 -18.09 23.95 -30.66
CA LEU A 1054 -16.68 23.58 -30.48
C LEU A 1054 -15.87 24.71 -29.88
N ALA A 1055 -16.14 25.96 -30.27
CA ALA A 1055 -15.49 27.13 -29.70
C ALA A 1055 -15.90 27.32 -28.23
N ALA A 1056 -17.18 27.22 -27.91
CA ALA A 1056 -17.65 27.26 -26.52
C ALA A 1056 -17.04 26.13 -25.69
N LEU A 1057 -16.98 24.90 -26.22
CA LEU A 1057 -16.38 23.76 -25.54
C LEU A 1057 -14.88 23.98 -25.30
N GLY A 1058 -14.15 24.46 -26.32
CA GLY A 1058 -12.73 24.77 -26.22
C GLY A 1058 -12.42 25.86 -25.19
N VAL A 1059 -13.23 26.92 -25.15
CA VAL A 1059 -13.11 27.99 -24.15
C VAL A 1059 -13.43 27.49 -22.74
N VAL A 1060 -14.51 26.73 -22.55
CA VAL A 1060 -14.90 26.20 -21.22
C VAL A 1060 -13.86 25.21 -20.73
N VAL A 1061 -13.47 24.22 -21.54
CA VAL A 1061 -12.43 23.24 -21.18
C VAL A 1061 -11.08 23.93 -20.97
N GLY A 1062 -10.70 24.87 -21.84
CA GLY A 1062 -9.47 25.64 -21.70
C GLY A 1062 -9.42 26.45 -20.40
N SER A 1063 -10.56 26.99 -19.95
CA SER A 1063 -10.63 27.76 -18.70
C SER A 1063 -10.33 26.91 -17.47
N LEU A 1064 -10.62 25.60 -17.51
CA LEU A 1064 -10.31 24.68 -16.41
C LEU A 1064 -8.81 24.62 -16.13
N ARG A 1065 -7.96 24.83 -17.15
CA ARG A 1065 -6.50 24.87 -16.96
C ARG A 1065 -6.03 26.01 -16.06
N LEU A 1066 -6.81 27.09 -15.94
CA LEU A 1066 -6.51 28.26 -15.11
C LEU A 1066 -7.33 28.28 -13.82
N LEU A 1067 -8.47 27.59 -13.79
CA LEU A 1067 -9.32 27.43 -12.60
C LEU A 1067 -8.76 26.36 -11.67
N ASN A 1068 -8.46 25.19 -12.21
CA ASN A 1068 -7.91 24.05 -11.51
C ASN A 1068 -7.19 23.14 -12.52
N THR A 1069 -5.86 23.28 -12.63
CA THR A 1069 -5.04 22.64 -13.66
C THR A 1069 -5.27 21.13 -13.79
N TRP A 1070 -5.55 20.45 -12.68
CA TRP A 1070 -5.74 19.00 -12.64
C TRP A 1070 -7.10 18.53 -13.19
N ASP A 1071 -8.10 19.41 -13.29
CA ASP A 1071 -9.37 19.10 -13.96
C ASP A 1071 -9.22 19.06 -15.49
N TYR A 1072 -8.27 19.84 -16.03
CA TYR A 1072 -8.13 20.01 -17.49
C TYR A 1072 -7.96 18.70 -18.26
N PRO A 1073 -7.04 17.77 -17.90
CA PRO A 1073 -6.88 16.51 -18.64
C PRO A 1073 -8.16 15.66 -18.68
N THR A 1074 -8.85 15.54 -17.54
CA THR A 1074 -10.07 14.75 -17.41
C THR A 1074 -11.19 15.30 -18.29
N TYR A 1075 -11.47 16.59 -18.18
CA TYR A 1075 -12.53 17.22 -18.99
C TYR A 1075 -12.15 17.37 -20.46
N LEU A 1076 -10.86 17.45 -20.79
CA LEU A 1076 -10.38 17.40 -22.17
C LEU A 1076 -10.67 16.04 -22.81
N LEU A 1077 -10.41 14.94 -22.09
CA LEU A 1077 -10.71 13.58 -22.57
C LEU A 1077 -12.22 13.37 -22.72
N ILE A 1078 -13.02 13.83 -21.76
CA ILE A 1078 -14.49 13.77 -21.85
C ILE A 1078 -14.99 14.58 -23.06
N ALA A 1079 -14.50 15.79 -23.26
CA ALA A 1079 -14.88 16.65 -24.37
C ALA A 1079 -14.48 16.07 -25.73
N ALA A 1080 -13.26 15.55 -25.86
CA ALA A 1080 -12.80 14.86 -27.06
C ALA A 1080 -13.59 13.56 -27.33
N GLY A 1081 -13.92 12.81 -26.27
CA GLY A 1081 -14.79 11.65 -26.33
C GLY A 1081 -16.20 12.01 -26.79
N ALA A 1082 -16.77 13.11 -26.30
CA ALA A 1082 -18.08 13.61 -26.72
C ALA A 1082 -18.10 14.02 -28.20
N VAL A 1083 -17.05 14.68 -28.70
CA VAL A 1083 -16.87 14.95 -30.13
C VAL A 1083 -16.82 13.64 -30.93
N GLY A 1084 -16.03 12.66 -30.47
CA GLY A 1084 -15.93 11.34 -31.10
C GLY A 1084 -17.26 10.59 -31.15
N ILE A 1085 -17.98 10.51 -30.02
CA ILE A 1085 -19.31 9.90 -29.92
C ILE A 1085 -20.30 10.61 -30.85
N GLY A 1086 -20.29 11.95 -30.87
CA GLY A 1086 -21.11 12.74 -31.78
C GLY A 1086 -20.89 12.36 -33.25
N GLU A 1087 -19.63 12.22 -33.67
CA GLU A 1087 -19.31 11.82 -35.04
C GLU A 1087 -19.70 10.36 -35.34
N ILE A 1088 -19.46 9.43 -34.41
CA ILE A 1088 -19.85 8.02 -34.58
C ILE A 1088 -21.36 7.90 -34.78
N LEU A 1089 -22.14 8.58 -33.93
CA LEU A 1089 -23.60 8.54 -33.99
C LEU A 1089 -24.14 9.23 -35.24
N ALA A 1090 -23.55 10.35 -35.67
CA ALA A 1090 -23.98 11.06 -36.87
C ALA A 1090 -23.70 10.30 -38.17
N ASN A 1091 -22.67 9.46 -38.21
CA ASN A 1091 -22.25 8.71 -39.40
C ASN A 1091 -22.61 7.20 -39.35
N GLY A 1092 -23.30 6.74 -38.30
CA GLY A 1092 -23.80 5.37 -38.18
C GLY A 1092 -22.75 4.29 -37.92
N GLY A 1093 -21.56 4.65 -37.41
CA GLY A 1093 -20.50 3.69 -37.07
C GLY A 1093 -19.08 4.25 -37.15
N LEU A 1094 -18.10 3.39 -36.83
CA LEU A 1094 -16.67 3.72 -36.87
C LEU A 1094 -16.11 3.51 -38.29
N ASN A 1095 -15.51 4.55 -38.86
CA ASN A 1095 -14.72 4.47 -40.10
C ASN A 1095 -13.56 5.49 -40.07
N LEU A 1096 -12.63 5.38 -41.02
CA LEU A 1096 -11.43 6.23 -41.06
C LEU A 1096 -11.76 7.72 -41.20
N ALA A 1097 -12.82 8.07 -41.94
CA ALA A 1097 -13.28 9.45 -42.11
C ALA A 1097 -13.89 10.02 -40.81
N VAL A 1098 -14.59 9.20 -40.02
CA VAL A 1098 -15.08 9.55 -38.68
C VAL A 1098 -13.91 9.80 -37.74
N GLY A 1099 -12.88 8.94 -37.77
CA GLY A 1099 -11.65 9.14 -37.00
C GLY A 1099 -10.95 10.47 -37.33
N PHE A 1100 -10.80 10.79 -38.62
CA PHE A 1100 -10.20 12.06 -39.05
C PHE A 1100 -11.06 13.27 -38.66
N LYS A 1101 -12.38 13.23 -38.86
CA LYS A 1101 -13.29 14.32 -38.47
C LYS A 1101 -13.30 14.55 -36.96
N ALA A 1102 -13.33 13.49 -36.17
CA ALA A 1102 -13.25 13.57 -34.71
C ALA A 1102 -11.91 14.19 -34.28
N GLY A 1103 -10.79 13.68 -34.82
CA GLY A 1103 -9.46 14.24 -34.56
C GLY A 1103 -9.32 15.72 -34.91
N ALA A 1104 -9.81 16.12 -36.09
CA ALA A 1104 -9.77 17.52 -36.53
C ALA A 1104 -10.63 18.44 -35.65
N LYS A 1105 -11.84 18.01 -35.27
CA LYS A 1105 -12.73 18.79 -34.39
C LYS A 1105 -12.18 18.91 -32.97
N SER A 1106 -11.62 17.83 -32.44
CA SER A 1106 -10.93 17.86 -31.15
C SER A 1106 -9.69 18.76 -31.19
N ALA A 1107 -8.92 18.74 -32.28
CA ALA A 1107 -7.78 19.64 -32.46
C ALA A 1107 -8.22 21.12 -32.51
N ILE A 1108 -9.34 21.44 -33.15
CA ILE A 1108 -9.89 22.81 -33.17
C ILE A 1108 -10.36 23.25 -31.79
N MET A 1109 -11.08 22.39 -31.09
CA MET A 1109 -11.51 22.65 -29.72
C MET A 1109 -10.30 22.96 -28.82
N VAL A 1110 -9.24 22.14 -28.90
CA VAL A 1110 -7.99 22.35 -28.17
C VAL A 1110 -7.31 23.65 -28.59
N LEU A 1111 -7.22 23.92 -29.90
CA LEU A 1111 -6.58 25.12 -30.44
C LEU A 1111 -7.32 26.38 -30.00
N VAL A 1112 -8.65 26.39 -30.01
CA VAL A 1112 -9.46 27.52 -29.52
C VAL A 1112 -9.19 27.76 -28.05
N GLY A 1113 -9.19 26.71 -27.21
CA GLY A 1113 -8.87 26.85 -25.79
C GLY A 1113 -7.44 27.34 -25.55
N TYR A 1114 -6.47 26.78 -26.28
CA TYR A 1114 -5.06 27.16 -26.18
C TYR A 1114 -4.83 28.63 -26.56
N ILE A 1115 -5.41 29.08 -27.68
CA ILE A 1115 -5.31 30.47 -28.13
C ILE A 1115 -6.02 31.41 -27.15
N ALA A 1116 -7.21 31.05 -26.68
CA ALA A 1116 -7.99 31.88 -25.75
C ALA A 1116 -7.26 32.15 -24.43
N PHE A 1117 -6.40 31.23 -23.97
CA PHE A 1117 -5.67 31.36 -22.71
C PHE A 1117 -4.14 31.44 -22.88
N LEU A 1118 -3.66 31.76 -24.10
CA LEU A 1118 -2.24 31.85 -24.41
C LEU A 1118 -1.45 32.78 -23.46
N PRO A 1119 -1.94 33.96 -23.03
CA PRO A 1119 -1.21 34.82 -22.11
C PRO A 1119 -0.85 34.14 -20.77
N TYR A 1120 -1.73 33.28 -20.24
CA TYR A 1120 -1.44 32.51 -19.03
C TYR A 1120 -0.38 31.45 -19.30
N LEU A 1121 -0.48 30.74 -20.43
CA LEU A 1121 0.47 29.69 -20.80
C LEU A 1121 1.88 30.20 -21.04
N LEU A 1122 2.02 31.47 -21.41
CA LEU A 1122 3.32 32.12 -21.60
C LEU A 1122 3.92 32.64 -20.28
N SER A 1123 3.11 32.81 -19.23
CA SER A 1123 3.55 33.35 -17.93
C SER A 1123 3.59 32.30 -16.80
N TYR A 1124 2.92 31.17 -16.95
CA TYR A 1124 2.91 30.10 -15.96
C TYR A 1124 4.16 29.22 -16.04
N GLU A 1125 4.84 29.01 -14.91
CA GLU A 1125 6.05 28.19 -14.79
C GLU A 1125 5.73 26.85 -14.10
N THR A 1126 6.10 25.73 -14.72
CA THR A 1126 5.84 24.39 -14.17
C THR A 1126 7.02 23.91 -13.31
N PHE A 1127 6.81 23.69 -12.02
CA PHE A 1127 7.81 23.10 -11.12
C PHE A 1127 7.98 21.58 -11.26
N PHE A 1128 7.18 20.95 -12.12
CA PHE A 1128 7.19 19.51 -12.36
C PHE A 1128 7.55 19.21 -13.82
N ASN A 1129 8.42 18.23 -14.05
CA ASN A 1129 8.91 17.85 -15.38
C ASN A 1129 8.58 16.39 -15.77
N SER A 1130 7.97 15.61 -14.87
CA SER A 1130 7.55 14.22 -15.08
C SER A 1130 6.12 13.98 -14.59
N VAL A 1131 5.53 12.87 -15.05
CA VAL A 1131 4.28 12.32 -14.52
C VAL A 1131 4.60 10.91 -14.06
N GLU A 1132 4.25 10.60 -12.82
CA GLU A 1132 4.52 9.32 -12.17
C GLU A 1132 3.22 8.73 -11.63
N SER A 1133 3.19 7.41 -11.44
CA SER A 1133 2.04 6.77 -10.80
C SER A 1133 2.04 7.12 -9.31
N THR A 1134 0.92 7.64 -8.82
CA THR A 1134 0.71 7.83 -7.38
C THR A 1134 0.76 6.47 -6.66
N THR A 1135 1.40 6.44 -5.49
CA THR A 1135 1.33 5.30 -4.55
C THR A 1135 -0.02 5.25 -3.86
N ASN A 1136 -0.70 6.40 -3.76
CA ASN A 1136 -2.00 6.56 -3.13
C ASN A 1136 -3.11 6.25 -4.12
N THR A 1137 -3.77 5.12 -3.91
CA THR A 1137 -4.88 4.65 -4.76
C THR A 1137 -6.20 4.68 -4.00
N THR A 1138 -7.20 5.34 -4.57
CA THR A 1138 -8.58 5.21 -4.09
C THR A 1138 -9.14 3.90 -4.60
N VAL A 1139 -9.80 3.22 -3.71
CA VAL A 1139 -10.14 1.82 -3.85
C VAL A 1139 -11.64 1.74 -4.17
N LEU A 1140 -12.12 0.80 -5.00
CA LEU A 1140 -13.41 0.96 -5.70
C LEU A 1140 -14.63 1.29 -4.81
N TRP A 1141 -14.68 0.77 -3.58
CA TRP A 1141 -15.78 1.01 -2.65
C TRP A 1141 -15.70 2.38 -2.00
N GLN A 1142 -14.53 3.01 -1.89
CA GLN A 1142 -14.36 4.43 -1.50
C GLN A 1142 -14.78 5.41 -2.61
N PHE A 1143 -14.99 4.94 -3.84
CA PHE A 1143 -15.65 5.74 -4.89
C PHE A 1143 -17.18 5.62 -4.84
N LEU A 1144 -17.68 4.56 -4.23
CA LEU A 1144 -19.12 4.26 -4.14
C LEU A 1144 -19.71 4.71 -2.81
N MET A 1145 -18.95 4.58 -1.72
CA MET A 1145 -19.12 5.25 -0.43
C MET A 1145 -18.59 6.67 -0.54
#